data_AF-A0A1I4L6A1-F1
#
_entry.id   AF-A0A1I4L6A1-F1
#
_cell.length_a   1.000
_cell.length_b   1.000
_cell.length_c   1.000
_cell.angle_alpha   90.00
_cell.angle_beta   90.00
_cell.angle_gamma   90.00
#
_symmetry.space_group_name_H-M   'P 1'
#
loop_
_entity.id
_entity.type
_entity.pdbx_description
1 polymer ?
#
loop_
_entity_poly.entity_id
_entity_poly.type
_entity_poly.pdbx_seq_one_letter_code
_entity_poly.pdbx_strand_id
1 'polypeptide(L)'
;MRRSGTILNGPYLLAPTTNHITVAWETDLPIDSIIWYGTKGQLDNSLVVKCERGTPWKDNPEGLCMYRAVLTNLKAGMMYAYKVALESGEIKEGCFKTLRDNPGEIRIFTLSDSHLFRISQEFTDVVLQNRPDFIIHSGDISLATGYQKDEYSTNWFHKAHFLNEIPAIYAFGNHDISPYYDDFFMGVQQKVYHTDKTGHNISFTYGNTHIVFLDSNPWGLFEMNAVNSGLPVDEGTSSKIDITLKWLTDDLKSSEAQEAMWRILVLHHPYTDDFTNKHIVTIAENYNVNLVISGHLHYYIKNVSVNPKIGAKTVYISQGSAQDYGVGLDSGNADERILSNFPEVIATGQANYGCITITKDALSFKSYGFQEDLVDSKLVDEVILAAEESQIVVSQIVISADDTKGIVTIEGYAKNEGRGLAVVALAILDNGKEIMRNLFGVKGKERVVALNPGEARKIHTEYTIMEPGRHIITVNNTTQLIDIVPSSSIVFENLRSMTGQGKASNIIFTTVEIMNNQDCSTIMDIDLYIDDRIVLTQKAELQSCEKKNVDFTYRAVKGGNYKVAVGGLETKITVEGTLKGIPIIKDLSGKGNHAFLRGTPRLIADSDRSALCLDKDGDYIEIPDSETLHVKDGYTGIVWANLNRLAAEDEMGHNPLMVKGISTGWGATYLLRMCVERNGKIKWGTCYGITEYSWQGGKASVGDWVQYSSTFDKKTGGASYCNKEKVAETIGIPMGEPLRNWEGLPLFVGYSYIGHIIKEIGRPKYFTHLSAKISQIRFYKTKLSESEIKDIYDHPNQVGSNGNDLAVWLNFRDIETRGIHKTEWRRPVMFYPSYKTEKQLWGFKTLSIDATIPEKTCLKVVIQVSDDEESVKDSIETELMNGKQTIDISVLLKAQFIRIVTEFNSSVTPEGTYTPELHEYKIGALLGQVISCITWGTRADWENGDSNGAVGFEPLNRTKVFDEYTDVIHG
;
A
#
# COMPACT_ATOMS: atom_id res chain seq x y z
N MET A 1 13.01 29.44 23.78
CA MET A 1 14.17 29.21 24.69
C MET A 1 15.28 30.17 24.33
N ARG A 2 16.11 30.63 25.30
CA ARG A 2 17.33 31.39 24.99
C ARG A 2 18.36 30.42 24.40
N ARG A 3 18.82 30.70 23.18
CA ARG A 3 19.87 29.93 22.49
C ARG A 3 21.18 30.06 23.28
N SER A 4 21.82 28.96 23.62
CA SER A 4 22.96 28.93 24.57
C SER A 4 24.21 28.23 24.06
N GLY A 5 24.22 27.72 22.82
CA GLY A 5 25.38 27.00 22.28
C GLY A 5 25.57 25.67 23.01
N THR A 6 24.52 24.88 23.06
CA THR A 6 24.45 23.60 23.77
C THR A 6 24.31 22.43 22.81
N ILE A 7 24.76 21.25 23.22
CA ILE A 7 24.64 20.01 22.45
C ILE A 7 23.17 19.57 22.42
N LEU A 8 22.63 19.42 21.21
CA LEU A 8 21.29 18.91 20.96
C LEU A 8 21.29 17.38 20.80
N ASN A 9 22.25 16.86 20.04
CA ASN A 9 22.41 15.43 19.75
C ASN A 9 23.89 15.05 19.87
N GLY A 10 24.18 13.90 20.49
CA GLY A 10 25.53 13.36 20.65
C GLY A 10 26.22 13.68 21.99
N PRO A 11 27.53 13.40 22.11
CA PRO A 11 28.39 12.83 21.07
C PRO A 11 28.02 11.41 20.69
N TYR A 12 28.24 11.04 19.42
CA TYR A 12 28.03 9.70 18.90
C TYR A 12 29.15 9.27 17.94
N LEU A 13 29.35 7.96 17.82
CA LEU A 13 30.49 7.37 17.12
C LEU A 13 30.08 6.79 15.76
N LEU A 14 30.82 7.15 14.71
CA LEU A 14 30.55 6.76 13.32
C LEU A 14 31.80 6.22 12.62
N ALA A 15 31.54 5.37 11.62
CA ALA A 15 32.51 4.88 10.64
C ALA A 15 33.83 4.37 11.26
N PRO A 16 33.78 3.39 12.21
CA PRO A 16 34.98 2.86 12.84
C PRO A 16 35.84 2.05 11.85
N THR A 17 37.16 2.22 11.91
CA THR A 17 38.13 1.34 11.24
C THR A 17 39.19 0.87 12.23
N THR A 18 40.23 0.19 11.75
CA THR A 18 41.36 -0.22 12.60
C THR A 18 42.22 0.96 13.07
N ASN A 19 42.16 2.10 12.38
CA ASN A 19 43.00 3.27 12.67
C ASN A 19 42.26 4.61 12.64
N HIS A 20 40.93 4.58 12.53
CA HIS A 20 40.08 5.76 12.38
C HIS A 20 38.76 5.61 13.13
N ILE A 21 38.23 6.73 13.64
CA ILE A 21 36.83 6.87 14.06
C ILE A 21 36.39 8.33 13.91
N THR A 22 35.10 8.56 13.68
CA THR A 22 34.52 9.90 13.72
C THR A 22 33.64 10.06 14.96
N VAL A 23 33.90 11.10 15.76
CA VAL A 23 33.02 11.53 16.87
C VAL A 23 32.19 12.72 16.38
N ALA A 24 30.86 12.61 16.41
CA ALA A 24 29.96 13.63 15.90
C ALA A 24 29.00 14.16 16.98
N TRP A 25 28.59 15.42 16.86
CA TRP A 25 27.54 16.04 17.69
C TRP A 25 26.88 17.21 16.95
N GLU A 26 25.70 17.61 17.41
CA GLU A 26 24.93 18.76 16.90
C GLU A 26 24.77 19.81 18.00
N THR A 27 24.82 21.09 17.67
CA THR A 27 24.45 22.20 18.59
C THR A 27 23.32 23.07 18.04
N ASP A 28 22.68 23.85 18.93
CA ASP A 28 21.60 24.78 18.59
C ASP A 28 22.07 26.02 17.79
N LEU A 29 23.34 26.40 17.91
CA LEU A 29 24.00 27.46 17.15
C LEU A 29 25.53 27.21 17.02
N PRO A 30 26.21 27.83 16.05
CA PRO A 30 27.67 27.72 15.89
C PRO A 30 28.45 28.22 17.10
N ILE A 31 29.30 27.37 17.66
CA ILE A 31 30.11 27.65 18.84
C ILE A 31 31.48 26.99 18.70
N ASP A 32 32.50 27.58 19.32
CA ASP A 32 33.82 26.95 19.36
C ASP A 32 33.78 25.65 20.17
N SER A 33 34.36 24.59 19.61
CA SER A 33 34.40 23.27 20.21
C SER A 33 35.77 22.62 20.06
N ILE A 34 36.21 21.94 21.12
CA ILE A 34 37.45 21.17 21.14
C ILE A 34 37.14 19.78 21.65
N ILE A 35 37.68 18.77 20.96
CA ILE A 35 37.72 17.40 21.45
C ILE A 35 39.13 17.06 21.91
N TRP A 36 39.26 16.43 23.07
CA TRP A 36 40.49 15.78 23.52
C TRP A 36 40.31 14.27 23.52
N TYR A 37 41.36 13.52 23.19
CA TYR A 37 41.33 12.07 23.18
C TYR A 37 42.69 11.45 23.47
N GLY A 38 42.68 10.23 23.99
CA GLY A 38 43.90 9.47 24.25
C GLY A 38 43.63 8.15 24.95
N THR A 39 44.69 7.51 25.44
CA THR A 39 44.65 6.13 25.97
C THR A 39 45.08 6.12 27.44
N LYS A 40 44.78 5.04 28.16
CA LYS A 40 45.22 4.85 29.57
C LYS A 40 44.83 6.01 30.51
N GLY A 41 43.69 6.66 30.24
CA GLY A 41 43.20 7.79 31.03
C GLY A 41 43.91 9.13 30.78
N GLN A 42 44.83 9.20 29.82
CA GLN A 42 45.48 10.45 29.40
C GLN A 42 44.82 10.99 28.12
N LEU A 43 44.53 12.29 28.09
CA LEU A 43 43.88 13.00 26.97
C LEU A 43 44.89 13.93 26.27
N ASP A 44 45.95 13.31 25.73
CA ASP A 44 47.14 14.03 25.24
C ASP A 44 47.00 14.58 23.81
N ASN A 45 45.94 14.21 23.08
CA ASN A 45 45.65 14.71 21.75
C ASN A 45 44.42 15.60 21.80
N SER A 46 44.38 16.63 20.95
CA SER A 46 43.22 17.51 20.81
C SER A 46 42.99 17.96 19.38
N LEU A 47 41.74 18.21 19.04
CA LEU A 47 41.32 18.76 17.75
C LEU A 47 40.29 19.88 17.98
N VAL A 48 40.51 21.04 17.37
CA VAL A 48 39.48 22.10 17.28
C VAL A 48 38.53 21.69 16.16
N VAL A 49 37.24 21.64 16.46
CA VAL A 49 36.20 21.18 15.52
C VAL A 49 35.23 22.31 15.27
N LYS A 50 35.02 22.62 13.99
CA LYS A 50 34.16 23.72 13.57
C LYS A 50 32.77 23.22 13.21
N CYS A 51 31.78 24.10 13.40
CA CYS A 51 30.42 23.89 12.91
C CYS A 51 30.42 23.80 11.38
N GLU A 52 29.89 22.70 10.86
CA GLU A 52 29.51 22.51 9.47
C GLU A 52 27.99 22.69 9.37
N ARG A 53 27.55 23.60 8.49
CA ARG A 53 26.12 23.84 8.27
C ARG A 53 25.52 22.71 7.43
N GLY A 54 24.50 22.05 7.98
CA GLY A 54 23.68 21.05 7.31
C GLY A 54 22.36 21.62 6.80
N THR A 55 21.34 20.77 6.75
CA THR A 55 20.00 21.08 6.24
C THR A 55 19.27 22.12 7.12
N PRO A 56 18.61 23.15 6.54
CA PRO A 56 17.76 24.08 7.30
C PRO A 56 16.62 23.40 8.07
N TRP A 57 16.31 23.89 9.27
CA TRP A 57 15.20 23.38 10.09
C TRP A 57 14.67 24.42 11.07
N LYS A 58 13.34 24.58 11.19
CA LYS A 58 12.63 25.41 12.18
C LYS A 58 13.36 26.72 12.54
N ASP A 59 13.89 26.79 13.78
CA ASP A 59 14.56 27.94 14.37
C ASP A 59 15.98 28.15 13.84
N ASN A 60 16.52 27.22 13.04
CA ASN A 60 17.83 27.27 12.42
C ASN A 60 17.72 27.30 10.88
N PRO A 61 17.23 28.42 10.31
CA PRO A 61 17.05 28.55 8.86
C PRO A 61 18.36 28.54 8.07
N GLU A 62 19.51 28.75 8.74
CA GLU A 62 20.85 28.67 8.14
C GLU A 62 21.40 27.23 8.05
N GLY A 63 20.70 26.24 8.61
CA GLY A 63 21.15 24.85 8.61
C GLY A 63 21.57 24.31 9.97
N LEU A 64 21.35 23.01 10.21
CA LEU A 64 21.84 22.28 11.39
C LEU A 64 23.32 22.60 11.65
N CYS A 65 23.73 22.73 12.91
CA CYS A 65 25.12 22.96 13.25
C CYS A 65 25.79 21.65 13.67
N MET A 66 26.41 20.97 12.69
CA MET A 66 27.02 19.66 12.87
C MET A 66 28.53 19.78 13.11
N TYR A 67 29.07 18.96 14.00
CA TYR A 67 30.51 18.88 14.26
C TYR A 67 30.95 17.44 14.04
N ARG A 68 32.06 17.26 13.32
CA ARG A 68 32.58 15.95 12.92
C ARG A 68 34.07 15.88 13.21
N ALA A 69 34.43 15.32 14.37
CA ALA A 69 35.82 15.10 14.75
C ALA A 69 36.36 13.82 14.12
N VAL A 70 37.13 13.97 13.04
CA VAL A 70 37.78 12.84 12.36
C VAL A 70 39.10 12.51 13.05
N LEU A 71 39.13 11.39 13.79
CA LEU A 71 40.30 10.94 14.54
C LEU A 71 41.03 9.84 13.76
N THR A 72 42.25 10.10 13.30
CA THR A 72 43.05 9.20 12.45
C THR A 72 44.35 8.76 13.12
N ASN A 73 45.10 7.87 12.47
CA ASN A 73 46.37 7.33 12.97
C ASN A 73 46.25 6.66 14.36
N LEU A 74 45.07 6.10 14.64
CA LEU A 74 44.79 5.38 15.87
C LEU A 74 45.40 3.97 15.81
N LYS A 75 45.68 3.40 16.98
CA LYS A 75 46.16 2.00 17.06
C LYS A 75 44.99 1.04 16.99
N ALA A 76 45.12 -0.05 16.23
CA ALA A 76 44.10 -1.09 16.13
C ALA A 76 43.81 -1.78 17.46
N GLY A 77 42.53 -2.13 17.69
CA GLY A 77 42.06 -2.85 18.87
C GLY A 77 42.27 -2.13 20.21
N MET A 78 42.50 -0.81 20.20
CA MET A 78 42.88 -0.02 21.38
C MET A 78 41.70 0.77 21.92
N MET A 79 41.59 0.84 23.24
CA MET A 79 40.61 1.69 23.93
C MET A 79 41.11 3.15 24.01
N TYR A 80 40.26 4.08 23.59
CA TYR A 80 40.45 5.51 23.71
C TYR A 80 39.34 6.13 24.57
N ALA A 81 39.69 7.08 25.43
CA ALA A 81 38.74 7.99 26.06
C ALA A 81 38.76 9.31 25.30
N TYR A 82 37.62 10.01 25.27
CA TYR A 82 37.52 11.34 24.69
C TYR A 82 36.62 12.27 25.52
N LYS A 83 36.83 13.57 25.33
CA LYS A 83 36.06 14.65 25.95
C LYS A 83 35.81 15.75 24.94
N VAL A 84 34.55 16.12 24.73
CA VAL A 84 34.13 17.29 23.95
C VAL A 84 33.86 18.43 24.93
N ALA A 85 34.45 19.61 24.72
CA ALA A 85 34.09 20.82 25.45
C ALA A 85 33.71 21.95 24.49
N LEU A 86 32.58 22.59 24.79
CA LEU A 86 32.10 23.78 24.10
C LEU A 86 32.56 25.04 24.85
N GLU A 87 32.69 26.15 24.13
CA GLU A 87 32.96 27.46 24.74
C GLU A 87 31.88 27.89 25.76
N SER A 88 30.65 27.39 25.63
CA SER A 88 29.55 27.60 26.58
C SER A 88 29.81 27.00 27.97
N GLY A 89 30.84 26.16 28.09
CA GLY A 89 31.19 25.42 29.31
C GLY A 89 30.56 24.03 29.38
N GLU A 90 29.73 23.63 28.40
CA GLU A 90 29.20 22.27 28.33
C GLU A 90 30.31 21.27 28.00
N ILE A 91 30.35 20.15 28.73
CA ILE A 91 31.31 19.07 28.57
C ILE A 91 30.58 17.73 28.43
N LYS A 92 30.99 16.92 27.45
CA LYS A 92 30.54 15.53 27.28
C LYS A 92 31.74 14.59 27.14
N GLU A 93 31.63 13.41 27.71
CA GLU A 93 32.69 12.40 27.71
C GLU A 93 32.18 11.08 27.11
N GLY A 94 33.12 10.27 26.63
CA GLY A 94 32.85 8.94 26.13
C GLY A 94 34.14 8.15 25.92
N CYS A 95 34.01 6.95 25.39
CA CYS A 95 35.14 6.11 25.02
C CYS A 95 34.84 5.35 23.73
N PHE A 96 35.84 4.74 23.12
CA PHE A 96 35.62 3.82 22.01
C PHE A 96 36.78 2.84 21.89
N LYS A 97 36.53 1.74 21.18
CA LYS A 97 37.57 0.80 20.77
C LYS A 97 37.70 0.84 19.25
N THR A 98 38.91 1.03 18.73
CA THR A 98 39.17 0.85 17.30
C THR A 98 39.02 -0.61 16.90
N LEU A 99 38.70 -0.86 15.63
CA LEU A 99 38.62 -2.22 15.11
C LEU A 99 40.00 -2.90 15.13
N ARG A 100 40.02 -4.23 15.08
CA ARG A 100 41.24 -5.04 15.15
C ARG A 100 41.76 -5.35 13.74
N ASP A 101 43.07 -5.42 13.52
CA ASP A 101 43.59 -5.73 12.17
C ASP A 101 43.24 -7.15 11.71
N ASN A 102 43.34 -8.14 12.62
CA ASN A 102 43.05 -9.55 12.33
C ASN A 102 42.26 -10.16 13.50
N PRO A 103 40.96 -9.86 13.64
CA PRO A 103 40.15 -10.40 14.71
C PRO A 103 39.99 -11.92 14.55
N GLY A 104 40.24 -12.68 15.61
CA GLY A 104 39.89 -14.13 15.65
C GLY A 104 38.38 -14.39 15.78
N GLU A 105 37.65 -13.41 16.29
CA GLU A 105 36.19 -13.37 16.41
C GLU A 105 35.73 -11.93 16.18
N ILE A 106 34.72 -11.73 15.33
CA ILE A 106 34.01 -10.47 15.12
C ILE A 106 32.64 -10.57 15.79
N ARG A 107 32.25 -9.55 16.57
CA ARG A 107 30.94 -9.47 17.21
C ARG A 107 30.20 -8.22 16.79
N ILE A 108 29.05 -8.38 16.16
CA ILE A 108 28.22 -7.30 15.66
C ILE A 108 26.84 -7.43 16.27
N PHE A 109 26.29 -6.35 16.81
CA PHE A 109 24.87 -6.30 17.16
C PHE A 109 24.10 -5.64 16.03
N THR A 110 22.88 -6.10 15.78
CA THR A 110 22.04 -5.59 14.69
C THR A 110 20.66 -5.22 15.23
N LEU A 111 20.07 -4.16 14.71
CA LEU A 111 18.67 -3.82 14.96
C LEU A 111 18.07 -3.09 13.75
N SER A 112 16.76 -2.91 13.76
CA SER A 112 16.01 -2.20 12.71
C SER A 112 14.73 -1.60 13.30
N ASP A 113 14.13 -0.64 12.59
CA ASP A 113 12.78 -0.15 12.87
C ASP A 113 12.64 0.33 14.32
N SER A 114 13.63 1.13 14.77
CA SER A 114 13.68 1.61 16.15
C SER A 114 12.51 2.52 16.44
N HIS A 115 12.09 3.37 15.49
CA HIS A 115 10.97 4.31 15.66
C HIS A 115 10.90 4.91 17.07
N LEU A 116 9.84 4.67 17.85
CA LEU A 116 9.72 5.18 19.22
C LEU A 116 10.74 4.60 20.21
N PHE A 117 11.35 3.46 19.91
CA PHE A 117 12.43 2.80 20.63
C PHE A 117 12.18 2.64 22.14
N ARG A 118 11.07 1.97 22.49
CA ARG A 118 10.64 1.81 23.89
C ARG A 118 11.57 0.93 24.72
N ILE A 119 12.25 -0.02 24.08
CA ILE A 119 13.20 -0.97 24.68
C ILE A 119 14.64 -0.43 24.74
N SER A 120 14.82 0.89 24.62
CA SER A 120 16.13 1.52 24.47
C SER A 120 17.04 1.35 25.69
N GLN A 121 16.46 1.28 26.89
CA GLN A 121 17.23 1.07 28.11
C GLN A 121 17.79 -0.35 28.17
N GLU A 122 16.93 -1.35 27.98
CA GLU A 122 17.30 -2.76 27.98
C GLU A 122 18.34 -3.05 26.89
N PHE A 123 18.15 -2.51 25.70
CA PHE A 123 19.12 -2.65 24.62
C PHE A 123 20.45 -1.97 24.95
N THR A 124 20.43 -0.77 25.56
CA THR A 124 21.65 -0.08 26.03
C THR A 124 22.42 -0.97 27.02
N ASP A 125 21.73 -1.55 27.99
CA ASP A 125 22.36 -2.37 29.03
C ASP A 125 23.04 -3.61 28.41
N VAL A 126 22.36 -4.30 27.50
CA VAL A 126 22.93 -5.46 26.79
C VAL A 126 24.13 -5.04 25.92
N VAL A 127 24.05 -3.91 25.20
CA VAL A 127 25.15 -3.39 24.38
C VAL A 127 26.38 -3.07 25.25
N LEU A 128 26.21 -2.37 26.37
CA LEU A 128 27.31 -1.96 27.25
C LEU A 128 27.91 -3.13 28.02
N GLN A 129 27.11 -4.16 28.32
CA GLN A 129 27.57 -5.41 28.94
C GLN A 129 28.40 -6.26 27.96
N ASN A 130 27.96 -6.39 26.70
CA ASN A 130 28.55 -7.30 25.74
C ASN A 130 29.63 -6.67 24.84
N ARG A 131 29.62 -5.34 24.71
CA ARG A 131 30.58 -4.51 23.97
C ARG A 131 30.92 -5.06 22.57
N PRO A 132 29.94 -5.12 21.64
CA PRO A 132 30.20 -5.52 20.26
C PRO A 132 31.24 -4.60 19.61
N ASP A 133 31.90 -5.07 18.54
CA ASP A 133 32.83 -4.26 17.76
C ASP A 133 32.13 -3.02 17.18
N PHE A 134 30.90 -3.18 16.70
CA PHE A 134 29.99 -2.12 16.28
C PHE A 134 28.55 -2.63 16.19
N ILE A 135 27.62 -1.70 15.99
CA ILE A 135 26.20 -1.94 15.76
C ILE A 135 25.84 -1.69 14.29
N ILE A 136 24.96 -2.50 13.72
CA ILE A 136 24.31 -2.27 12.43
C ILE A 136 22.86 -1.87 12.68
N HIS A 137 22.46 -0.71 12.17
CA HIS A 137 21.06 -0.29 12.14
C HIS A 137 20.56 -0.36 10.70
N SER A 138 19.64 -1.28 10.38
CA SER A 138 19.19 -1.52 8.99
C SER A 138 18.04 -0.60 8.52
N GLY A 139 17.84 0.54 9.17
CA GLY A 139 16.90 1.59 8.75
C GLY A 139 15.68 1.74 9.65
N ASP A 140 14.91 2.78 9.38
CA ASP A 140 13.68 3.20 10.05
C ASP A 140 13.88 3.68 11.49
N ILE A 141 14.62 4.78 11.61
CA ILE A 141 14.85 5.45 12.89
C ILE A 141 13.69 6.39 13.23
N SER A 142 13.25 7.16 12.25
CA SER A 142 12.13 8.12 12.39
C SER A 142 10.79 7.40 12.42
N LEU A 143 9.75 7.99 13.04
CA LEU A 143 8.41 7.40 13.08
C LEU A 143 7.62 7.69 11.81
N ALA A 144 7.85 8.85 11.18
CA ALA A 144 7.27 9.24 9.91
C ALA A 144 8.35 9.22 8.81
N THR A 145 8.30 10.13 7.85
CA THR A 145 9.15 10.14 6.64
C THR A 145 10.58 10.67 6.86
N GLY A 146 11.00 10.94 8.09
CA GLY A 146 12.32 11.48 8.42
C GLY A 146 12.43 13.00 8.23
N TYR A 147 11.49 13.63 7.52
CA TYR A 147 11.46 15.08 7.30
C TYR A 147 11.17 15.91 8.57
N GLN A 148 10.70 15.27 9.64
CA GLN A 148 10.57 15.90 10.95
C GLN A 148 11.85 15.65 11.78
N LYS A 149 12.87 16.51 11.62
CA LYS A 149 14.21 16.34 12.23
C LYS A 149 14.22 16.02 13.74
N ASP A 150 13.26 16.55 14.49
CA ASP A 150 13.17 16.31 15.94
C ASP A 150 12.82 14.86 16.29
N GLU A 151 12.28 14.08 15.35
CA GLU A 151 12.04 12.64 15.53
C GLU A 151 13.37 11.91 15.77
N TYR A 152 14.44 12.13 14.98
CA TYR A 152 15.76 11.53 15.24
C TYR A 152 16.31 11.89 16.62
N SER A 153 16.10 13.13 17.05
CA SER A 153 16.58 13.60 18.36
C SER A 153 15.87 12.85 19.49
N THR A 154 14.54 12.86 19.46
CA THR A 154 13.67 12.32 20.52
C THR A 154 13.70 10.79 20.57
N ASN A 155 13.77 10.14 19.41
CA ASN A 155 13.55 8.71 19.27
C ASN A 155 14.85 7.89 19.24
N TRP A 156 15.96 8.50 18.82
CA TRP A 156 17.24 7.82 18.71
C TRP A 156 18.29 8.44 19.61
N PHE A 157 18.75 9.66 19.31
CA PHE A 157 19.91 10.25 20.00
C PHE A 157 19.70 10.44 21.50
N HIS A 158 18.48 10.78 21.94
CA HIS A 158 18.18 10.96 23.36
C HIS A 158 17.95 9.64 24.10
N LYS A 159 17.81 8.52 23.39
CA LYS A 159 17.47 7.20 23.95
C LYS A 159 18.61 6.18 23.85
N ALA A 160 19.37 6.23 22.79
CA ALA A 160 20.48 5.32 22.51
C ALA A 160 21.74 5.76 23.29
N HIS A 161 21.74 5.58 24.61
CA HIS A 161 22.79 6.07 25.51
C HIS A 161 24.15 5.37 25.32
N PHE A 162 24.21 4.28 24.55
CA PHE A 162 25.46 3.62 24.17
C PHE A 162 26.24 4.31 23.04
N LEU A 163 25.64 5.28 22.33
CA LEU A 163 26.21 5.85 21.09
C LEU A 163 27.53 6.63 21.30
N ASN A 164 27.78 7.13 22.51
CA ASN A 164 29.03 7.79 22.86
C ASN A 164 30.17 6.78 23.16
N GLU A 165 29.85 5.48 23.16
CA GLU A 165 30.70 4.39 23.65
C GLU A 165 30.91 3.24 22.65
N ILE A 166 29.87 2.90 21.88
CA ILE A 166 29.87 1.84 20.87
C ILE A 166 29.46 2.44 19.52
N PRO A 167 30.28 2.29 18.46
CA PRO A 167 29.95 2.83 17.15
C PRO A 167 28.80 2.08 16.48
N ALA A 168 28.02 2.82 15.68
CA ALA A 168 26.96 2.29 14.85
C ALA A 168 27.17 2.65 13.38
N ILE A 169 26.72 1.76 12.48
CA ILE A 169 26.73 1.92 11.03
C ILE A 169 25.30 1.74 10.54
N TYR A 170 24.84 2.67 9.70
CA TYR A 170 23.43 2.84 9.37
C TYR A 170 23.16 2.55 7.89
N ALA A 171 22.07 1.83 7.62
CA ALA A 171 21.44 1.69 6.30
C ALA A 171 20.15 2.53 6.23
N PHE A 172 19.80 3.01 5.04
CA PHE A 172 18.58 3.78 4.80
C PHE A 172 17.32 2.91 4.91
N GLY A 173 16.37 3.33 5.75
CA GLY A 173 14.97 2.88 5.69
C GLY A 173 14.05 3.84 4.95
N ASN A 174 12.80 3.42 4.71
CA ASN A 174 11.79 4.27 4.06
C ASN A 174 11.23 5.36 4.97
N HIS A 175 11.43 5.26 6.28
CA HIS A 175 11.15 6.33 7.24
C HIS A 175 12.33 7.31 7.40
N ASP A 176 13.45 7.05 6.73
CA ASP A 176 14.68 7.84 6.85
C ASP A 176 14.95 8.74 5.64
N ILE A 177 14.05 8.77 4.63
CA ILE A 177 14.20 9.42 3.32
C ILE A 177 14.23 10.95 3.35
N SER A 178 15.14 11.51 4.12
CA SER A 178 15.24 12.94 4.40
C SER A 178 16.71 13.40 4.35
N PRO A 179 16.97 14.66 4.00
CA PRO A 179 18.32 15.21 3.99
C PRO A 179 18.98 15.24 5.39
N TYR A 180 18.19 15.16 6.46
CA TYR A 180 18.72 15.07 7.83
C TYR A 180 19.44 13.75 8.10
N TYR A 181 19.04 12.65 7.45
CA TYR A 181 19.72 11.37 7.57
C TYR A 181 21.16 11.45 7.02
N ASP A 182 21.34 12.16 5.90
CA ASP A 182 22.66 12.43 5.34
C ASP A 182 23.52 13.28 6.27
N ASP A 183 22.94 14.32 6.88
CA ASP A 183 23.64 15.14 7.86
C ASP A 183 24.10 14.32 9.07
N PHE A 184 23.26 13.43 9.58
CA PHE A 184 23.56 12.65 10.77
C PHE A 184 24.51 11.49 10.52
N PHE A 185 24.39 10.80 9.37
CA PHE A 185 25.04 9.50 9.15
C PHE A 185 25.82 9.45 7.83
N MET A 186 25.14 9.53 6.68
CA MET A 186 25.78 9.21 5.39
C MET A 186 26.86 10.20 4.97
N GLY A 187 26.77 11.46 5.36
CA GLY A 187 27.80 12.48 5.13
C GLY A 187 29.17 12.12 5.72
N VAL A 188 29.21 11.22 6.72
CA VAL A 188 30.44 10.66 7.29
C VAL A 188 30.76 9.29 6.67
N GLN A 189 29.79 8.36 6.62
CA GLN A 189 30.05 6.99 6.19
C GLN A 189 30.60 6.92 4.76
N GLN A 190 30.03 7.69 3.83
CA GLN A 190 30.43 7.70 2.42
C GLN A 190 31.87 8.21 2.18
N LYS A 191 32.44 8.95 3.14
CA LYS A 191 33.81 9.50 3.04
C LYS A 191 34.86 8.51 3.53
N VAL A 192 34.46 7.53 4.33
CA VAL A 192 35.37 6.59 5.01
C VAL A 192 35.35 5.22 4.32
N TYR A 193 34.17 4.77 3.88
CA TYR A 193 34.00 3.48 3.23
C TYR A 193 33.99 3.60 1.71
N HIS A 194 34.14 2.47 1.02
CA HIS A 194 33.93 2.42 -0.43
C HIS A 194 32.45 2.71 -0.70
N THR A 195 32.15 3.61 -1.64
CA THR A 195 30.79 4.08 -1.88
C THR A 195 30.51 4.21 -3.36
N ASP A 196 29.23 4.13 -3.73
CA ASP A 196 28.77 4.42 -5.08
C ASP A 196 28.72 5.93 -5.37
N LYS A 197 28.23 6.30 -6.57
CA LYS A 197 28.10 7.71 -6.97
C LYS A 197 26.99 8.46 -6.24
N THR A 198 26.02 7.75 -5.66
CA THR A 198 24.94 8.40 -4.89
C THR A 198 25.41 8.77 -3.49
N GLY A 199 26.42 8.07 -2.95
CA GLY A 199 26.89 8.25 -1.58
C GLY A 199 26.04 7.51 -0.55
N HIS A 200 25.03 6.73 -1.01
CA HIS A 200 24.05 6.05 -0.15
C HIS A 200 24.35 4.56 0.02
N ASN A 201 25.16 3.98 -0.87
CA ASN A 201 25.57 2.59 -0.82
C ASN A 201 27.03 2.51 -0.37
N ILE A 202 27.35 1.72 0.65
CA ILE A 202 28.71 1.61 1.20
C ILE A 202 29.15 0.16 1.37
N SER A 203 30.45 -0.10 1.26
CA SER A 203 31.05 -1.40 1.57
C SER A 203 32.41 -1.27 2.26
N PHE A 204 32.76 -2.27 3.06
CA PHE A 204 34.07 -2.40 3.68
C PHE A 204 34.35 -3.85 4.10
N THR A 205 35.62 -4.15 4.34
CA THR A 205 36.06 -5.46 4.84
C THR A 205 36.61 -5.32 6.25
N TYR A 206 36.14 -6.18 7.17
CA TYR A 206 36.65 -6.30 8.53
C TYR A 206 37.04 -7.76 8.81
N GLY A 207 38.32 -8.00 9.07
CA GLY A 207 38.86 -9.35 9.15
C GLY A 207 38.64 -10.13 7.86
N ASN A 208 38.01 -11.30 7.94
CA ASN A 208 37.68 -12.15 6.80
C ASN A 208 36.25 -11.95 6.28
N THR A 209 35.60 -10.84 6.63
CA THR A 209 34.20 -10.56 6.29
C THR A 209 34.08 -9.29 5.47
N HIS A 210 33.44 -9.37 4.33
CA HIS A 210 33.05 -8.23 3.51
C HIS A 210 31.58 -7.86 3.78
N ILE A 211 31.32 -6.59 4.07
CA ILE A 211 29.99 -6.10 4.48
C ILE A 211 29.58 -4.98 3.54
N VAL A 212 28.37 -5.09 2.99
CA VAL A 212 27.76 -4.14 2.05
C VAL A 212 26.46 -3.61 2.64
N PHE A 213 26.23 -2.30 2.54
CA PHE A 213 24.99 -1.64 2.90
C PHE A 213 24.39 -1.00 1.66
N LEU A 214 23.11 -1.25 1.40
CA LEU A 214 22.39 -0.69 0.25
C LEU A 214 21.21 0.18 0.67
N ASP A 215 21.04 1.28 -0.06
CA ASP A 215 19.80 2.03 -0.10
C ASP A 215 18.80 1.29 -0.99
N SER A 216 17.81 0.67 -0.35
CA SER A 216 16.75 -0.09 -1.02
C SER A 216 15.53 0.74 -1.37
N ASN A 217 15.48 2.02 -0.98
CA ASN A 217 14.35 2.90 -1.29
C ASN A 217 14.05 3.09 -2.79
N PRO A 218 15.04 3.11 -3.72
CA PRO A 218 14.75 3.25 -5.14
C PRO A 218 13.72 2.23 -5.66
N TRP A 219 13.79 0.98 -5.21
CA TRP A 219 12.81 -0.04 -5.60
C TRP A 219 11.76 -0.32 -4.52
N GLY A 220 12.18 -0.47 -3.26
CA GLY A 220 11.30 -0.83 -2.13
C GLY A 220 10.33 0.27 -1.72
N LEU A 221 10.60 1.53 -2.06
CA LEU A 221 9.69 2.64 -1.83
C LEU A 221 9.21 3.29 -3.13
N PHE A 222 10.13 3.75 -3.99
CA PHE A 222 9.75 4.57 -5.15
C PHE A 222 9.18 3.76 -6.31
N GLU A 223 9.86 2.71 -6.80
CA GLU A 223 9.30 1.81 -7.82
C GLU A 223 7.98 1.19 -7.34
N MET A 224 7.95 0.70 -6.10
CA MET A 224 6.74 0.19 -5.45
C MET A 224 5.61 1.22 -5.46
N ASN A 225 5.86 2.45 -4.98
CA ASN A 225 4.83 3.49 -4.96
C ASN A 225 4.31 3.82 -6.36
N ALA A 226 5.18 3.88 -7.36
CA ALA A 226 4.76 4.11 -8.74
C ALA A 226 3.82 3.00 -9.21
N VAL A 227 4.27 1.75 -9.13
CA VAL A 227 3.51 0.57 -9.59
C VAL A 227 2.19 0.42 -8.83
N ASN A 228 2.22 0.49 -7.49
CA ASN A 228 1.05 0.33 -6.63
C ASN A 228 0.07 1.51 -6.72
N SER A 229 0.52 2.66 -7.26
CA SER A 229 -0.34 3.80 -7.57
C SER A 229 -0.82 3.82 -9.03
N GLY A 230 -0.47 2.81 -9.85
CA GLY A 230 -0.81 2.78 -11.28
C GLY A 230 -0.06 3.83 -12.11
N LEU A 231 1.09 4.30 -11.63
CA LEU A 231 1.95 5.29 -12.27
C LEU A 231 3.17 4.61 -12.91
N PRO A 232 3.71 5.16 -14.01
CA PRO A 232 5.00 4.73 -14.52
C PRO A 232 6.12 5.10 -13.53
N VAL A 233 7.14 4.26 -13.46
CA VAL A 233 8.38 4.54 -12.75
C VAL A 233 9.11 5.67 -13.49
N ASP A 234 9.57 6.68 -12.77
CA ASP A 234 10.28 7.81 -13.38
C ASP A 234 11.74 7.46 -13.74
N GLU A 235 12.34 8.26 -14.62
CA GLU A 235 13.71 8.08 -15.10
C GLU A 235 14.75 8.20 -13.98
N GLY A 236 14.53 9.10 -13.00
CA GLY A 236 15.44 9.30 -11.88
C GLY A 236 15.49 8.07 -10.96
N THR A 237 14.32 7.51 -10.64
CA THR A 237 14.19 6.26 -9.88
C THR A 237 14.84 5.09 -10.62
N SER A 238 14.51 4.91 -11.90
CA SER A 238 15.08 3.84 -12.74
C SER A 238 16.62 3.94 -12.80
N SER A 239 17.15 5.15 -12.97
CA SER A 239 18.60 5.39 -13.01
C SER A 239 19.29 5.06 -11.67
N LYS A 240 18.66 5.37 -10.53
CA LYS A 240 19.22 5.04 -9.21
C LYS A 240 19.24 3.53 -8.96
N ILE A 241 18.21 2.80 -9.41
CA ILE A 241 18.19 1.34 -9.38
C ILE A 241 19.37 0.79 -10.19
N ASP A 242 19.52 1.22 -11.45
CA ASP A 242 20.60 0.76 -12.33
C ASP A 242 22.00 1.04 -11.74
N ILE A 243 22.21 2.24 -11.19
CA ILE A 243 23.47 2.62 -10.53
C ILE A 243 23.76 1.70 -9.35
N THR A 244 22.76 1.46 -8.49
CA THR A 244 22.90 0.65 -7.27
C THR A 244 23.20 -0.80 -7.61
N LEU A 245 22.43 -1.41 -8.53
CA LEU A 245 22.63 -2.81 -8.92
C LEU A 245 23.96 -3.04 -9.65
N LYS A 246 24.36 -2.10 -10.50
CA LYS A 246 25.67 -2.15 -11.14
C LYS A 246 26.79 -2.03 -10.13
N TRP A 247 26.70 -1.07 -9.21
CA TRP A 247 27.73 -0.86 -8.19
C TRP A 247 27.86 -2.08 -7.28
N LEU A 248 26.75 -2.63 -6.78
CA LEU A 248 26.73 -3.85 -5.97
C LEU A 248 27.42 -5.01 -6.69
N THR A 249 27.12 -5.19 -7.99
CA THR A 249 27.73 -6.24 -8.80
C THR A 249 29.25 -6.03 -8.95
N ASP A 250 29.70 -4.79 -9.15
CA ASP A 250 31.13 -4.48 -9.29
C ASP A 250 31.86 -4.62 -7.95
N ASP A 251 31.24 -4.21 -6.85
CA ASP A 251 31.75 -4.32 -5.48
C ASP A 251 31.91 -5.79 -5.07
N LEU A 252 30.88 -6.62 -5.29
CA LEU A 252 30.95 -8.05 -5.01
C LEU A 252 31.97 -8.80 -5.90
N LYS A 253 32.36 -8.25 -7.06
CA LYS A 253 33.44 -8.78 -7.91
C LYS A 253 34.83 -8.34 -7.48
N SER A 254 34.95 -7.37 -6.57
CA SER A 254 36.24 -6.88 -6.10
C SER A 254 37.08 -8.00 -5.47
N SER A 255 38.40 -7.84 -5.47
CA SER A 255 39.33 -8.74 -4.78
C SER A 255 38.96 -8.88 -3.31
N GLU A 256 38.64 -7.78 -2.66
CA GLU A 256 38.30 -7.69 -1.24
C GLU A 256 37.04 -8.50 -0.92
N ALA A 257 36.01 -8.39 -1.76
CA ALA A 257 34.81 -9.20 -1.62
C ALA A 257 35.10 -10.67 -1.94
N GLN A 258 35.82 -10.99 -3.02
CA GLN A 258 36.09 -12.38 -3.45
C GLN A 258 37.03 -13.15 -2.52
N GLU A 259 37.96 -12.47 -1.86
CA GLU A 259 38.88 -13.05 -0.87
C GLU A 259 38.26 -13.20 0.53
N ALA A 260 37.17 -12.48 0.81
CA ALA A 260 36.44 -12.64 2.06
C ALA A 260 35.82 -14.04 2.17
N MET A 261 35.96 -14.64 3.36
CA MET A 261 35.30 -15.90 3.70
C MET A 261 33.79 -15.70 3.80
N TRP A 262 33.38 -14.59 4.42
CA TRP A 262 31.98 -14.27 4.66
C TRP A 262 31.58 -12.98 3.95
N ARG A 263 30.39 -12.97 3.37
CA ARG A 263 29.79 -11.78 2.75
C ARG A 263 28.43 -11.50 3.40
N ILE A 264 28.27 -10.29 3.92
CA ILE A 264 27.02 -9.83 4.55
C ILE A 264 26.48 -8.66 3.74
N LEU A 265 25.21 -8.73 3.37
CA LEU A 265 24.49 -7.66 2.70
C LEU A 265 23.42 -7.11 3.65
N VAL A 266 23.40 -5.79 3.84
CA VAL A 266 22.46 -5.08 4.70
C VAL A 266 21.64 -4.14 3.83
N LEU A 267 20.33 -4.21 3.93
CA LEU A 267 19.37 -3.35 3.23
C LEU A 267 18.07 -3.30 4.03
N HIS A 268 17.20 -2.34 3.81
CA HIS A 268 16.02 -2.20 4.67
C HIS A 268 14.85 -3.12 4.28
N HIS A 269 14.44 -3.11 3.00
CA HIS A 269 13.26 -3.86 2.53
C HIS A 269 13.57 -5.35 2.33
N PRO A 270 12.84 -6.31 2.94
CA PRO A 270 13.28 -7.70 3.07
C PRO A 270 13.12 -8.56 1.81
N TYR A 271 13.62 -9.80 1.86
CA TYR A 271 13.47 -10.80 0.79
C TYR A 271 12.03 -11.00 0.29
N THR A 272 11.06 -10.90 1.20
CA THR A 272 9.63 -11.08 0.93
C THR A 272 8.98 -9.86 0.28
N ASP A 273 9.70 -8.74 0.14
CA ASP A 273 9.29 -7.64 -0.73
C ASP A 273 9.55 -8.02 -2.20
N ASP A 274 8.52 -7.94 -3.03
CA ASP A 274 8.56 -8.37 -4.44
C ASP A 274 9.66 -7.67 -5.25
N PHE A 275 9.89 -6.38 -4.96
CA PHE A 275 10.88 -5.58 -5.68
C PHE A 275 12.31 -5.93 -5.25
N THR A 276 12.53 -6.15 -3.95
CA THR A 276 13.81 -6.66 -3.43
C THR A 276 14.09 -8.06 -3.96
N ASN A 277 13.07 -8.93 -3.99
CA ASN A 277 13.18 -10.26 -4.58
C ASN A 277 13.64 -10.19 -6.04
N LYS A 278 12.95 -9.36 -6.84
CA LYS A 278 13.24 -9.11 -8.25
C LYS A 278 14.67 -8.63 -8.49
N HIS A 279 15.18 -7.70 -7.68
CA HIS A 279 16.44 -7.01 -7.98
C HIS A 279 17.67 -7.60 -7.30
N ILE A 280 17.55 -8.11 -6.07
CA ILE A 280 18.69 -8.44 -5.21
C ILE A 280 19.01 -9.92 -5.17
N VAL A 281 17.99 -10.79 -5.14
CA VAL A 281 18.16 -12.24 -4.86
C VAL A 281 19.15 -12.86 -5.84
N THR A 282 18.97 -12.63 -7.13
CA THR A 282 19.86 -13.19 -8.17
C THR A 282 21.30 -12.70 -8.01
N ILE A 283 21.52 -11.44 -7.62
CA ILE A 283 22.87 -10.90 -7.42
C ILE A 283 23.51 -11.51 -6.17
N ALA A 284 22.79 -11.52 -5.05
CA ALA A 284 23.27 -12.06 -3.78
C ALA A 284 23.69 -13.54 -3.91
N GLU A 285 22.87 -14.36 -4.58
CA GLU A 285 23.16 -15.78 -4.79
C GLU A 285 24.35 -15.99 -5.75
N ASN A 286 24.41 -15.26 -6.87
CA ASN A 286 25.48 -15.43 -7.87
C ASN A 286 26.87 -15.06 -7.36
N TYR A 287 26.97 -14.16 -6.36
CA TYR A 287 28.23 -13.72 -5.78
C TYR A 287 28.48 -14.26 -4.36
N ASN A 288 27.79 -15.34 -3.97
CA ASN A 288 27.99 -16.04 -2.70
C ASN A 288 27.88 -15.13 -1.47
N VAL A 289 26.86 -14.26 -1.43
CA VAL A 289 26.46 -13.57 -0.21
C VAL A 289 25.91 -14.59 0.78
N ASN A 290 26.43 -14.62 2.01
CA ASN A 290 26.06 -15.63 3.00
C ASN A 290 24.86 -15.23 3.83
N LEU A 291 24.80 -13.96 4.23
CA LEU A 291 23.74 -13.43 5.06
C LEU A 291 23.23 -12.11 4.48
N VAL A 292 21.94 -12.02 4.23
CA VAL A 292 21.23 -10.77 3.91
C VAL A 292 20.40 -10.38 5.12
N ILE A 293 20.58 -9.15 5.62
CA ILE A 293 19.89 -8.61 6.80
C ILE A 293 19.01 -7.45 6.39
N SER A 294 17.77 -7.46 6.89
CA SER A 294 16.73 -6.47 6.58
C SER A 294 15.80 -6.19 7.77
N GLY A 295 14.82 -5.30 7.58
CA GLY A 295 13.82 -4.89 8.57
C GLY A 295 12.45 -4.65 7.93
N HIS A 296 11.87 -3.46 8.13
CA HIS A 296 10.66 -2.93 7.46
C HIS A 296 9.32 -3.54 7.90
N LEU A 297 9.25 -4.87 8.01
CA LEU A 297 7.99 -5.57 8.27
C LEU A 297 7.62 -5.64 9.75
N HIS A 298 8.52 -5.22 10.66
CA HIS A 298 8.35 -5.24 12.12
C HIS A 298 8.19 -6.62 12.75
N TYR A 299 8.49 -7.70 12.02
CA TYR A 299 8.53 -9.06 12.56
C TYR A 299 9.67 -9.86 11.96
N TYR A 300 10.11 -10.87 12.70
CA TYR A 300 11.21 -11.73 12.30
C TYR A 300 10.78 -12.66 11.16
N ILE A 301 11.60 -12.79 10.12
CA ILE A 301 11.43 -13.78 9.05
C ILE A 301 12.78 -14.39 8.73
N LYS A 302 12.86 -15.72 8.71
CA LYS A 302 14.02 -16.50 8.28
C LYS A 302 13.71 -17.25 7.01
N ASN A 303 14.46 -16.95 5.95
CA ASN A 303 14.34 -17.59 4.64
C ASN A 303 15.70 -18.10 4.17
N VAL A 304 15.65 -19.12 3.32
CA VAL A 304 16.81 -19.67 2.60
C VAL A 304 16.56 -19.53 1.11
N SER A 305 17.56 -19.79 0.27
CA SER A 305 17.32 -19.83 -1.17
C SER A 305 16.39 -20.98 -1.56
N VAL A 306 15.36 -20.66 -2.36
CA VAL A 306 14.50 -21.66 -3.01
C VAL A 306 15.23 -22.38 -4.16
N ASN A 307 16.41 -21.90 -4.57
CA ASN A 307 17.23 -22.60 -5.55
C ASN A 307 17.95 -23.78 -4.86
N PRO A 308 17.69 -25.05 -5.26
CA PRO A 308 18.28 -26.22 -4.61
C PRO A 308 19.81 -26.28 -4.69
N LYS A 309 20.44 -25.54 -5.61
CA LYS A 309 21.91 -25.48 -5.73
C LYS A 309 22.55 -24.52 -4.73
N ILE A 310 21.78 -23.58 -4.20
CA ILE A 310 22.21 -22.58 -3.23
C ILE A 310 21.77 -22.97 -1.83
N GLY A 311 20.46 -23.19 -1.63
CA GLY A 311 19.89 -23.59 -0.35
C GLY A 311 20.31 -22.67 0.80
N ALA A 312 20.91 -23.24 1.86
CA ALA A 312 21.36 -22.51 3.05
C ALA A 312 22.69 -21.74 2.87
N LYS A 313 23.32 -21.77 1.68
CA LYS A 313 24.54 -20.98 1.41
C LYS A 313 24.29 -19.48 1.51
N THR A 314 23.05 -19.06 1.24
CA THR A 314 22.56 -17.70 1.43
C THR A 314 21.31 -17.76 2.32
N VAL A 315 21.35 -17.05 3.45
CA VAL A 315 20.22 -16.90 4.37
C VAL A 315 19.76 -15.45 4.36
N TYR A 316 18.45 -15.26 4.33
CA TYR A 316 17.81 -13.95 4.39
C TYR A 316 17.10 -13.81 5.73
N ILE A 317 17.47 -12.78 6.49
CA ILE A 317 16.86 -12.44 7.76
C ILE A 317 16.16 -11.08 7.63
N SER A 318 14.84 -11.08 7.78
CA SER A 318 14.11 -9.88 8.19
C SER A 318 14.16 -9.82 9.71
N GLN A 319 14.74 -8.77 10.26
CA GLN A 319 14.74 -8.50 11.69
C GLN A 319 13.34 -8.07 12.12
N GLY A 320 12.98 -8.37 13.37
CA GLY A 320 11.80 -7.76 13.98
C GLY A 320 12.06 -6.30 14.36
N SER A 321 11.07 -5.67 14.99
CA SER A 321 11.17 -4.24 15.33
C SER A 321 11.86 -4.00 16.68
N ALA A 322 12.71 -2.98 16.75
CA ALA A 322 13.22 -2.45 18.00
C ALA A 322 12.29 -1.40 18.66
N GLN A 323 11.09 -1.17 18.11
CA GLN A 323 10.16 -0.18 18.65
C GLN A 323 9.54 -0.62 19.98
N ASP A 324 8.99 -1.83 20.03
CA ASP A 324 8.19 -2.36 21.14
C ASP A 324 8.71 -3.76 21.56
N TYR A 325 8.34 -4.23 22.75
CA TYR A 325 8.74 -5.56 23.24
C TYR A 325 8.22 -6.68 22.34
N GLY A 326 9.06 -7.67 22.03
CA GLY A 326 8.68 -8.77 21.14
C GLY A 326 9.55 -10.02 21.31
N VAL A 327 8.91 -11.14 21.67
CA VAL A 327 9.52 -12.47 21.76
C VAL A 327 8.55 -13.51 21.23
N GLY A 328 8.93 -14.21 20.16
CA GLY A 328 8.17 -15.34 19.64
C GLY A 328 8.84 -15.96 18.42
N LEU A 329 8.66 -17.26 18.22
CA LEU A 329 9.13 -17.97 17.03
C LEU A 329 8.06 -18.99 16.62
N ASP A 330 7.76 -18.99 15.33
CA ASP A 330 6.93 -19.98 14.66
C ASP A 330 7.73 -20.60 13.50
N SER A 331 7.97 -21.90 13.54
CA SER A 331 8.64 -22.66 12.47
C SER A 331 7.64 -23.30 11.48
N GLY A 332 6.35 -23.06 11.68
CA GLY A 332 5.25 -23.67 10.92
C GLY A 332 5.11 -25.18 11.13
N ASN A 333 4.11 -25.74 10.44
CA ASN A 333 3.84 -27.17 10.41
C ASN A 333 4.51 -27.84 9.20
N ALA A 334 4.64 -29.17 9.23
CA ALA A 334 5.27 -29.95 8.15
C ALA A 334 4.48 -29.92 6.83
N ASP A 335 3.15 -29.84 6.90
CA ASP A 335 2.25 -29.93 5.74
C ASP A 335 1.64 -28.57 5.33
N GLU A 336 2.24 -27.47 5.78
CA GLU A 336 1.75 -26.11 5.55
C GLU A 336 2.89 -25.12 5.33
N ARG A 337 2.74 -24.24 4.35
CA ARG A 337 3.62 -23.07 4.18
C ARG A 337 3.33 -22.06 5.28
N ILE A 338 4.38 -21.45 5.85
CA ILE A 338 4.23 -20.34 6.80
C ILE A 338 3.63 -19.12 6.07
N LEU A 339 4.23 -18.76 4.93
CA LEU A 339 3.69 -17.75 4.01
C LEU A 339 3.33 -18.43 2.69
N SER A 340 2.10 -18.22 2.21
CA SER A 340 1.53 -18.93 1.05
C SER A 340 2.38 -18.81 -0.22
N ASN A 341 2.94 -17.64 -0.47
CA ASN A 341 3.70 -17.31 -1.69
C ASN A 341 5.20 -17.62 -1.59
N PHE A 342 5.71 -17.94 -0.40
CA PHE A 342 7.14 -18.10 -0.14
C PHE A 342 7.42 -19.46 0.53
N PRO A 343 7.51 -20.55 -0.27
CA PRO A 343 7.74 -21.89 0.27
C PRO A 343 9.09 -22.05 1.00
N GLU A 344 10.03 -21.15 0.76
CA GLU A 344 11.36 -21.08 1.38
C GLU A 344 11.43 -20.34 2.71
N VAL A 345 10.30 -19.81 3.20
CA VAL A 345 10.19 -19.30 4.58
C VAL A 345 10.20 -20.46 5.55
N ILE A 346 11.20 -20.47 6.44
CA ILE A 346 11.40 -21.56 7.40
C ILE A 346 11.06 -21.17 8.84
N ALA A 347 11.03 -19.88 9.17
CA ALA A 347 10.48 -19.39 10.42
C ALA A 347 9.99 -17.94 10.31
N THR A 348 9.00 -17.59 11.13
CA THR A 348 8.57 -16.21 11.42
C THR A 348 8.53 -15.98 12.93
N GLY A 349 8.46 -14.74 13.40
CA GLY A 349 8.43 -14.49 14.84
C GLY A 349 8.45 -13.03 15.24
N GLN A 350 8.71 -12.79 16.52
CA GLN A 350 8.90 -11.46 17.11
C GLN A 350 10.26 -11.44 17.81
N ALA A 351 11.09 -10.48 17.45
CA ALA A 351 12.41 -10.26 18.01
C ALA A 351 12.78 -8.79 17.92
N ASN A 352 13.74 -8.35 18.73
CA ASN A 352 14.10 -6.94 18.85
C ASN A 352 15.50 -6.61 18.32
N TYR A 353 16.47 -7.53 18.45
CA TYR A 353 17.83 -7.31 17.96
C TYR A 353 18.51 -8.63 17.58
N GLY A 354 19.56 -8.54 16.78
CA GLY A 354 20.41 -9.65 16.39
C GLY A 354 21.83 -9.53 16.97
N CYS A 355 22.50 -10.66 17.08
CA CYS A 355 23.92 -10.76 17.40
C CYS A 355 24.59 -11.68 16.38
N ILE A 356 25.51 -11.11 15.59
CA ILE A 356 26.36 -11.84 14.66
C ILE A 356 27.69 -12.12 15.33
N THR A 357 28.09 -13.39 15.34
CA THR A 357 29.43 -13.81 15.73
C THR A 357 30.10 -14.49 14.54
N ILE A 358 31.25 -13.97 14.12
CA ILE A 358 31.95 -14.45 12.93
C ILE A 358 33.35 -14.92 13.30
N THR A 359 33.70 -16.11 12.86
CA THR A 359 35.04 -16.70 12.98
C THR A 359 35.51 -17.19 11.61
N LYS A 360 36.70 -17.79 11.53
CA LYS A 360 37.14 -18.46 10.30
C LYS A 360 36.29 -19.70 9.94
N ASP A 361 35.65 -20.33 10.92
CA ASP A 361 35.00 -21.64 10.76
C ASP A 361 33.47 -21.52 10.61
N ALA A 362 32.88 -20.48 11.18
CA ALA A 362 31.43 -20.27 11.17
C ALA A 362 31.02 -18.80 11.30
N LEU A 363 29.85 -18.48 10.76
CA LEU A 363 29.06 -17.27 11.00
C LEU A 363 27.77 -17.69 11.71
N SER A 364 27.55 -17.19 12.92
CA SER A 364 26.33 -17.39 13.70
C SER A 364 25.53 -16.09 13.77
N PHE A 365 24.23 -16.17 13.48
CA PHE A 365 23.26 -15.10 13.71
C PHE A 365 22.29 -15.57 14.79
N LYS A 366 22.23 -14.85 15.91
CA LYS A 366 21.28 -15.09 17.00
C LYS A 366 20.31 -13.94 17.12
N SER A 367 19.02 -14.23 17.10
CA SER A 367 17.98 -13.22 17.30
C SER A 367 17.50 -13.25 18.75
N TYR A 368 17.29 -12.07 19.34
CA TYR A 368 16.88 -11.90 20.73
C TYR A 368 15.71 -10.94 20.84
N GLY A 369 14.90 -11.13 21.88
CA GLY A 369 13.79 -10.23 22.19
C GLY A 369 13.67 -9.97 23.69
N PHE A 370 13.00 -8.87 24.02
CA PHE A 370 12.69 -8.44 25.39
C PHE A 370 11.20 -8.66 25.69
N GLN A 371 10.87 -8.81 26.98
CA GLN A 371 9.51 -8.77 27.51
C GLN A 371 9.52 -7.88 28.75
N GLU A 372 8.42 -7.17 29.04
CA GLU A 372 8.35 -6.18 30.14
C GLU A 372 8.79 -6.74 31.51
N ASP A 373 8.53 -8.03 31.78
CA ASP A 373 8.85 -8.69 33.05
C ASP A 373 10.21 -9.40 33.08
N LEU A 374 10.97 -9.38 31.98
CA LEU A 374 12.28 -10.04 31.88
C LEU A 374 13.42 -9.07 32.15
N VAL A 375 14.33 -9.47 33.05
CA VAL A 375 15.56 -8.72 33.33
C VAL A 375 16.58 -8.85 32.19
N ASP A 376 16.60 -10.00 31.52
CA ASP A 376 17.52 -10.30 30.40
C ASP A 376 16.73 -10.60 29.11
N SER A 377 17.35 -10.31 27.97
CA SER A 377 16.83 -10.72 26.66
C SER A 377 16.72 -12.24 26.52
N LYS A 378 15.71 -12.74 25.80
CA LYS A 378 15.56 -14.16 25.48
C LYS A 378 16.02 -14.46 24.05
N LEU A 379 16.78 -15.54 23.87
CA LEU A 379 17.10 -16.08 22.54
C LEU A 379 15.81 -16.54 21.86
N VAL A 380 15.52 -15.95 20.70
CA VAL A 380 14.36 -16.26 19.86
C VAL A 380 14.72 -17.35 18.85
N ASP A 381 15.81 -17.17 18.10
CA ASP A 381 16.24 -18.09 17.05
C ASP A 381 17.76 -18.03 16.84
N GLU A 382 18.32 -19.08 16.25
CA GLU A 382 19.74 -19.18 15.90
C GLU A 382 19.92 -19.77 14.50
N VAL A 383 20.83 -19.17 13.74
CA VAL A 383 21.32 -19.68 12.46
C VAL A 383 22.83 -19.81 12.52
N ILE A 384 23.34 -20.96 12.11
CA ILE A 384 24.79 -21.22 12.01
C ILE A 384 25.11 -21.56 10.56
N LEU A 385 25.95 -20.75 9.92
CA LEU A 385 26.56 -21.05 8.64
C LEU A 385 27.99 -21.53 8.90
N ALA A 386 28.33 -22.72 8.43
CA ALA A 386 29.67 -23.27 8.55
C ALA A 386 30.45 -23.07 7.25
N ALA A 387 31.77 -22.91 7.34
CA ALA A 387 32.63 -22.77 6.15
C ALA A 387 32.71 -24.07 5.32
N GLU A 388 32.34 -25.21 5.92
CA GLU A 388 32.22 -26.49 5.23
C GLU A 388 30.92 -26.61 4.43
N GLU A 389 30.95 -27.41 3.37
CA GLU A 389 29.75 -27.73 2.59
C GLU A 389 28.73 -28.52 3.41
N SER A 390 27.45 -28.19 3.21
CA SER A 390 26.32 -28.87 3.86
C SER A 390 26.33 -30.38 3.60
N GLN A 391 26.00 -31.18 4.62
CA GLN A 391 25.96 -32.65 4.54
C GLN A 391 24.55 -33.15 4.84
N ILE A 392 23.72 -33.31 3.79
CA ILE A 392 22.39 -33.93 3.90
C ILE A 392 22.49 -35.40 3.48
N VAL A 393 22.09 -36.30 4.37
CA VAL A 393 21.95 -37.72 4.08
C VAL A 393 20.47 -38.06 3.97
N VAL A 394 20.06 -38.62 2.82
CA VAL A 394 18.69 -39.09 2.60
C VAL A 394 18.64 -40.61 2.61
N SER A 395 17.71 -41.17 3.37
CA SER A 395 17.56 -42.62 3.60
C SER A 395 16.09 -43.05 3.57
N GLN A 396 15.87 -44.37 3.58
CA GLN A 396 14.52 -44.99 3.63
C GLN A 396 13.59 -44.51 2.50
N ILE A 397 14.13 -44.40 1.29
CA ILE A 397 13.38 -43.95 0.12
C ILE A 397 12.33 -44.98 -0.29
N VAL A 398 11.09 -44.53 -0.43
CA VAL A 398 9.96 -45.26 -1.02
C VAL A 398 9.46 -44.48 -2.23
N ILE A 399 9.29 -45.17 -3.37
CA ILE A 399 8.74 -44.61 -4.61
C ILE A 399 7.42 -45.32 -4.92
N SER A 400 6.35 -44.55 -5.12
CA SER A 400 5.03 -45.04 -5.53
C SER A 400 4.45 -44.19 -6.66
N ALA A 401 3.47 -44.69 -7.41
CA ALA A 401 2.88 -43.98 -8.53
C ALA A 401 1.38 -44.23 -8.72
N ASP A 402 0.68 -43.24 -9.28
CA ASP A 402 -0.65 -43.35 -9.89
C ASP A 402 -0.51 -43.27 -11.41
N ASP A 403 -0.38 -44.43 -12.03
CA ASP A 403 -0.14 -44.65 -13.46
C ASP A 403 -1.21 -43.98 -14.36
N THR A 404 -2.43 -43.84 -13.85
CA THR A 404 -3.56 -43.23 -14.60
C THR A 404 -3.49 -41.70 -14.65
N LYS A 405 -2.76 -41.10 -13.71
CA LYS A 405 -2.62 -39.64 -13.58
C LYS A 405 -1.21 -39.14 -13.84
N GLY A 406 -0.23 -40.03 -14.03
CA GLY A 406 1.16 -39.62 -14.19
C GLY A 406 1.84 -39.20 -12.89
N ILE A 407 1.25 -39.42 -11.71
CA ILE A 407 1.78 -38.87 -10.46
C ILE A 407 2.76 -39.85 -9.82
N VAL A 408 3.99 -39.41 -9.58
CA VAL A 408 5.02 -40.15 -8.84
C VAL A 408 5.23 -39.50 -7.48
N THR A 409 5.11 -40.30 -6.42
CA THR A 409 5.31 -39.88 -5.04
C THR A 409 6.59 -40.49 -4.50
N ILE A 410 7.42 -39.68 -3.86
CA ILE A 410 8.67 -40.10 -3.22
C ILE A 410 8.64 -39.71 -1.75
N GLU A 411 8.82 -40.69 -0.87
CA GLU A 411 8.94 -40.48 0.57
C GLU A 411 10.31 -40.93 1.08
N GLY A 412 10.82 -40.28 2.13
CA GLY A 412 12.06 -40.70 2.78
C GLY A 412 12.37 -39.90 4.05
N TYR A 413 13.58 -40.06 4.57
CA TYR A 413 14.09 -39.31 5.72
C TYR A 413 15.38 -38.59 5.36
N ALA A 414 15.43 -37.28 5.60
CA ALA A 414 16.63 -36.47 5.45
C ALA A 414 17.20 -36.11 6.82
N LYS A 415 18.52 -36.19 6.97
CA LYS A 415 19.26 -35.80 8.18
C LYS A 415 20.43 -34.90 7.83
N ASN A 416 20.64 -33.84 8.61
CA ASN A 416 21.83 -33.00 8.51
C ASN A 416 22.95 -33.55 9.40
N GLU A 417 24.05 -33.98 8.78
CA GLU A 417 25.27 -34.46 9.48
C GLU A 417 26.40 -33.43 9.50
N GLY A 418 26.17 -32.25 8.92
CA GLY A 418 27.12 -31.13 8.92
C GLY A 418 26.99 -30.24 10.15
N ARG A 419 27.86 -29.23 10.26
CA ARG A 419 27.89 -28.28 11.40
C ARG A 419 27.08 -27.00 11.20
N GLY A 420 26.58 -26.74 9.99
CA GLY A 420 25.74 -25.56 9.68
C GLY A 420 24.31 -25.93 9.29
N LEU A 421 23.44 -24.93 9.16
CA LEU A 421 22.11 -25.06 8.58
C LEU A 421 22.23 -25.61 7.14
N ALA A 422 21.38 -26.56 6.79
CA ALA A 422 21.38 -27.17 5.47
C ALA A 422 19.96 -27.32 4.92
N VAL A 423 19.79 -27.06 3.62
CA VAL A 423 18.52 -27.27 2.91
C VAL A 423 18.52 -28.65 2.27
N VAL A 424 17.42 -29.38 2.42
CA VAL A 424 17.24 -30.68 1.77
C VAL A 424 16.99 -30.49 0.28
N ALA A 425 17.80 -31.15 -0.55
CA ALA A 425 17.61 -31.26 -1.99
C ALA A 425 17.74 -32.72 -2.42
N LEU A 426 16.82 -33.17 -3.26
CA LEU A 426 16.70 -34.55 -3.72
C LEU A 426 16.85 -34.59 -5.25
N ALA A 427 17.81 -35.39 -5.73
CA ALA A 427 17.99 -35.68 -7.14
C ALA A 427 17.15 -36.91 -7.53
N ILE A 428 16.26 -36.74 -8.51
CA ILE A 428 15.42 -37.80 -9.07
C ILE A 428 15.87 -38.02 -10.51
N LEU A 429 16.17 -39.25 -10.90
CA LEU A 429 16.49 -39.61 -12.27
C LEU A 429 15.28 -40.27 -12.91
N ASP A 430 14.70 -39.63 -13.93
CA ASP A 430 13.64 -40.19 -14.76
C ASP A 430 14.21 -40.56 -16.13
N ASN A 431 14.30 -41.87 -16.42
CA ASN A 431 14.95 -42.38 -17.64
C ASN A 431 16.37 -41.82 -17.86
N GLY A 432 17.07 -41.52 -16.76
CA GLY A 432 18.42 -40.94 -16.76
C GLY A 432 18.47 -39.41 -16.83
N LYS A 433 17.33 -38.72 -16.94
CA LYS A 433 17.24 -37.25 -16.85
C LYS A 433 17.08 -36.83 -15.39
N GLU A 434 17.97 -35.96 -14.93
CA GLU A 434 17.94 -35.43 -13.55
C GLU A 434 16.85 -34.36 -13.36
N ILE A 435 16.08 -34.53 -12.29
CA ILE A 435 15.05 -33.63 -11.80
C ILE A 435 15.39 -33.34 -10.33
N MET A 436 15.73 -32.09 -10.03
CA MET A 436 15.97 -31.65 -8.66
C MET A 436 14.67 -31.25 -7.97
N ARG A 437 14.50 -31.68 -6.73
CA ARG A 437 13.38 -31.31 -5.85
C ARG A 437 13.89 -30.84 -4.49
N ASN A 438 13.40 -29.71 -4.03
CA ASN A 438 13.65 -29.16 -2.70
C ASN A 438 12.39 -28.63 -2.02
N LEU A 439 11.22 -28.88 -2.61
CA LEU A 439 9.93 -28.60 -2.03
C LEU A 439 9.28 -29.93 -1.61
N PHE A 440 8.88 -29.99 -0.35
CA PHE A 440 8.33 -31.18 0.28
C PHE A 440 7.03 -30.86 1.02
N GLY A 441 6.14 -31.85 1.13
CA GLY A 441 4.83 -31.72 1.75
C GLY A 441 3.69 -31.98 0.76
N VAL A 442 2.46 -31.74 1.22
CA VAL A 442 1.25 -31.97 0.44
C VAL A 442 1.19 -31.05 -0.77
N LYS A 443 0.66 -31.57 -1.90
CA LYS A 443 0.50 -30.82 -3.14
C LYS A 443 -0.19 -29.46 -2.94
N GLY A 444 0.42 -28.39 -3.44
CA GLY A 444 -0.04 -27.01 -3.29
C GLY A 444 0.35 -26.34 -1.96
N LYS A 445 0.92 -27.09 -1.00
CA LYS A 445 1.42 -26.60 0.29
C LYS A 445 2.89 -26.97 0.52
N GLU A 446 3.59 -27.39 -0.52
CA GLU A 446 4.98 -27.82 -0.44
C GLU A 446 5.88 -26.67 0.01
N ARG A 447 6.89 -26.98 0.83
CA ARG A 447 7.84 -25.99 1.36
C ARG A 447 9.26 -26.53 1.39
N VAL A 448 10.22 -25.62 1.50
CA VAL A 448 11.62 -25.98 1.72
C VAL A 448 11.77 -26.58 3.12
N VAL A 449 12.52 -27.68 3.20
CA VAL A 449 12.93 -28.28 4.47
C VAL A 449 14.37 -27.89 4.74
N ALA A 450 14.57 -27.04 5.76
CA ALA A 450 15.89 -26.72 6.29
C ALA A 450 16.09 -27.43 7.64
N LEU A 451 17.30 -27.95 7.86
CA LEU A 451 17.64 -28.77 9.01
C LEU A 451 18.84 -28.13 9.74
N ASN A 452 18.69 -27.94 11.05
CA ASN A 452 19.80 -27.59 11.91
C ASN A 452 20.76 -28.79 12.06
N PRO A 453 22.01 -28.58 12.52
CA PRO A 453 22.97 -29.67 12.73
C PRO A 453 22.38 -30.81 13.58
N GLY A 454 22.44 -32.03 13.06
CA GLY A 454 21.92 -33.23 13.71
C GLY A 454 20.40 -33.45 13.58
N GLU A 455 19.65 -32.49 13.04
CA GLU A 455 18.21 -32.61 12.83
C GLU A 455 17.89 -33.61 11.71
N ALA A 456 16.79 -34.35 11.88
CA ALA A 456 16.27 -35.25 10.86
C ALA A 456 14.75 -35.06 10.70
N ARG A 457 14.25 -35.09 9.47
CA ARG A 457 12.82 -34.98 9.16
C ARG A 457 12.41 -35.97 8.07
N LYS A 458 11.15 -36.41 8.15
CA LYS A 458 10.50 -37.10 7.03
C LYS A 458 10.31 -36.08 5.90
N ILE A 459 10.57 -36.51 4.67
CA ILE A 459 10.34 -35.74 3.45
C ILE A 459 9.39 -36.52 2.54
N HIS A 460 8.56 -35.78 1.82
CA HIS A 460 7.58 -36.30 0.88
C HIS A 460 7.50 -35.30 -0.28
N THR A 461 7.62 -35.74 -1.53
CA THR A 461 7.44 -34.88 -2.71
C THR A 461 6.72 -35.64 -3.82
N GLU A 462 6.01 -34.91 -4.67
CA GLU A 462 5.30 -35.45 -5.81
C GLU A 462 5.75 -34.74 -7.10
N TYR A 463 5.76 -35.47 -8.21
CA TYR A 463 5.84 -34.84 -9.53
C TYR A 463 5.03 -35.60 -10.58
N THR A 464 4.59 -34.88 -11.60
CA THR A 464 3.76 -35.44 -12.68
C THR A 464 4.61 -35.69 -13.93
N ILE A 465 4.50 -36.90 -14.46
CA ILE A 465 5.02 -37.32 -15.77
C ILE A 465 3.94 -37.02 -16.82
N MET A 466 4.27 -36.16 -17.78
CA MET A 466 3.35 -35.76 -18.86
C MET A 466 3.48 -36.62 -20.12
N GLU A 467 4.63 -37.26 -20.31
CA GLU A 467 4.90 -38.09 -21.47
C GLU A 467 4.30 -39.49 -21.25
N PRO A 468 3.39 -39.97 -22.12
CA PRO A 468 2.90 -41.33 -22.04
C PRO A 468 4.01 -42.34 -22.34
N GLY A 469 3.95 -43.50 -21.71
CA GLY A 469 4.94 -44.58 -21.90
C GLY A 469 5.65 -44.97 -20.62
N ARG A 470 6.79 -45.65 -20.77
CA ARG A 470 7.52 -46.29 -19.67
C ARG A 470 8.61 -45.37 -19.10
N HIS A 471 8.59 -45.21 -17.79
CA HIS A 471 9.52 -44.40 -17.02
C HIS A 471 10.23 -45.24 -15.95
N ILE A 472 11.57 -45.11 -15.89
CA ILE A 472 12.41 -45.70 -14.85
C ILE A 472 12.84 -44.58 -13.91
N ILE A 473 12.29 -44.57 -12.71
CA ILE A 473 12.54 -43.55 -11.70
C ILE A 473 13.56 -44.07 -10.70
N THR A 474 14.67 -43.35 -10.55
CA THR A 474 15.73 -43.69 -9.59
C THR A 474 16.00 -42.53 -8.65
N VAL A 475 16.04 -42.83 -7.35
CA VAL A 475 16.37 -41.88 -6.27
C VAL A 475 17.36 -42.56 -5.34
N ASN A 476 18.57 -42.03 -5.21
CA ASN A 476 19.71 -42.71 -4.60
C ASN A 476 19.87 -44.14 -5.15
N ASN A 477 19.68 -45.16 -4.31
CA ASN A 477 19.83 -46.57 -4.67
C ASN A 477 18.47 -47.28 -4.90
N THR A 478 17.35 -46.54 -4.88
CA THR A 478 16.00 -47.09 -5.08
C THR A 478 15.53 -46.80 -6.49
N THR A 479 15.06 -47.82 -7.21
CA THR A 479 14.54 -47.70 -8.59
C THR A 479 13.13 -48.29 -8.70
N GLN A 480 12.24 -47.62 -9.41
CA GLN A 480 10.87 -48.04 -9.69
C GLN A 480 10.52 -47.86 -11.18
N LEU A 481 9.74 -48.78 -11.75
CA LEU A 481 9.24 -48.70 -13.12
C LEU A 481 7.76 -48.32 -13.11
N ILE A 482 7.39 -47.34 -13.94
CA ILE A 482 6.06 -46.73 -13.99
C ILE A 482 5.63 -46.61 -15.46
N ASP A 483 4.39 -46.98 -15.81
CA ASP A 483 3.85 -46.91 -17.17
C ASP A 483 2.66 -45.92 -17.23
N ILE A 484 2.79 -44.78 -17.93
CA ILE A 484 1.77 -43.70 -17.96
C ILE A 484 0.80 -43.80 -19.14
N VAL A 485 -0.49 -43.59 -18.87
CA VAL A 485 -1.62 -43.70 -19.83
C VAL A 485 -2.17 -42.31 -20.24
N PRO A 486 -2.68 -42.08 -21.48
CA PRO A 486 -3.20 -40.77 -21.91
C PRO A 486 -4.47 -40.27 -21.17
N SER A 487 -4.60 -38.95 -20.97
CA SER A 487 -5.73 -38.25 -20.31
C SER A 487 -6.90 -37.92 -21.28
N SER A 488 -8.14 -37.80 -20.76
CA SER A 488 -9.39 -37.83 -21.56
C SER A 488 -10.38 -36.64 -21.38
N SER A 489 -9.97 -35.38 -21.18
CA SER A 489 -10.95 -34.28 -20.92
C SER A 489 -10.67 -32.90 -21.54
N ILE A 490 -11.75 -32.12 -21.79
CA ILE A 490 -11.69 -30.66 -22.04
C ILE A 490 -11.84 -29.93 -20.70
N VAL A 491 -11.06 -28.88 -20.47
CA VAL A 491 -11.07 -28.11 -19.22
C VAL A 491 -11.46 -26.65 -19.50
N PHE A 492 -12.31 -26.07 -18.65
CA PHE A 492 -12.67 -24.66 -18.65
C PHE A 492 -11.99 -23.95 -17.48
N GLU A 493 -11.32 -22.83 -17.74
CA GLU A 493 -10.59 -22.06 -16.73
C GLU A 493 -10.78 -20.54 -16.96
N ASN A 494 -10.43 -19.75 -15.95
CA ASN A 494 -10.26 -18.30 -16.07
C ASN A 494 -11.47 -17.53 -16.66
N LEU A 495 -12.68 -17.87 -16.22
CA LEU A 495 -13.89 -17.09 -16.56
C LEU A 495 -13.75 -15.66 -16.03
N ARG A 496 -13.91 -14.68 -16.93
CA ARG A 496 -13.89 -13.25 -16.60
C ARG A 496 -15.12 -12.58 -17.19
N SER A 497 -15.85 -11.81 -16.41
CA SER A 497 -16.96 -11.00 -16.89
C SER A 497 -16.88 -9.58 -16.35
N MET A 498 -17.32 -8.60 -17.14
CA MET A 498 -17.37 -7.20 -16.72
C MET A 498 -18.49 -6.44 -17.44
N THR A 499 -19.00 -5.39 -16.80
CA THR A 499 -19.91 -4.44 -17.45
C THR A 499 -19.09 -3.37 -18.18
N GLY A 500 -19.55 -2.95 -19.36
CA GLY A 500 -18.97 -1.83 -20.08
C GLY A 500 -19.10 -0.50 -19.33
N GLN A 501 -18.48 0.55 -19.87
CA GLN A 501 -18.52 1.90 -19.30
C GLN A 501 -19.25 2.88 -20.22
N GLY A 502 -19.74 3.99 -19.68
CA GLY A 502 -20.46 5.03 -20.44
C GLY A 502 -21.66 4.47 -21.21
N LYS A 503 -21.71 4.67 -22.53
CA LYS A 503 -22.80 4.15 -23.39
C LYS A 503 -22.90 2.62 -23.45
N ALA A 504 -21.86 1.91 -23.01
CA ALA A 504 -21.84 0.45 -22.88
C ALA A 504 -22.11 -0.03 -21.44
N SER A 505 -22.55 0.86 -20.53
CA SER A 505 -22.86 0.52 -19.13
C SER A 505 -23.99 -0.50 -18.95
N ASN A 506 -24.70 -0.84 -20.03
CA ASN A 506 -25.68 -1.92 -20.06
C ASN A 506 -25.22 -3.15 -20.85
N ILE A 507 -23.93 -3.27 -21.17
CA ILE A 507 -23.36 -4.42 -21.90
C ILE A 507 -22.46 -5.22 -20.97
N ILE A 508 -22.68 -6.52 -20.90
CA ILE A 508 -21.84 -7.50 -20.18
C ILE A 508 -20.93 -8.17 -21.20
N PHE A 509 -19.62 -8.02 -21.01
CA PHE A 509 -18.56 -8.72 -21.74
C PHE A 509 -18.11 -9.94 -20.93
N THR A 510 -17.91 -11.09 -21.56
CA THR A 510 -17.50 -12.32 -20.86
C THR A 510 -16.50 -13.12 -21.68
N THR A 511 -15.39 -13.53 -21.08
CA THR A 511 -14.33 -14.33 -21.71
C THR A 511 -14.07 -15.57 -20.85
N VAL A 512 -13.88 -16.73 -21.49
CA VAL A 512 -13.44 -17.97 -20.82
C VAL A 512 -12.28 -18.62 -21.58
N GLU A 513 -11.34 -19.23 -20.85
CA GLU A 513 -10.30 -20.07 -21.43
C GLU A 513 -10.75 -21.53 -21.47
N ILE A 514 -10.50 -22.20 -22.61
CA ILE A 514 -10.80 -23.62 -22.81
C ILE A 514 -9.53 -24.35 -23.26
N MET A 515 -9.26 -25.54 -22.71
CA MET A 515 -8.11 -26.38 -23.06
C MET A 515 -8.55 -27.78 -23.48
N ASN A 516 -8.02 -28.25 -24.61
CA ASN A 516 -8.23 -29.62 -25.07
C ASN A 516 -7.08 -30.54 -24.64
N ASN A 517 -7.25 -31.36 -23.59
CA ASN A 517 -6.21 -32.31 -23.16
C ASN A 517 -6.20 -33.62 -23.97
N GLN A 518 -7.00 -33.71 -25.03
CA GLN A 518 -7.08 -34.89 -25.89
C GLN A 518 -5.99 -34.84 -26.96
N ASP A 519 -5.64 -36.01 -27.49
CA ASP A 519 -4.69 -36.19 -28.59
C ASP A 519 -5.31 -35.93 -29.98
N CYS A 520 -6.57 -35.51 -30.03
CA CYS A 520 -7.31 -35.21 -31.26
C CYS A 520 -8.01 -33.84 -31.20
N SER A 521 -8.28 -33.26 -32.37
CA SER A 521 -9.04 -32.01 -32.48
C SER A 521 -10.52 -32.22 -32.17
N THR A 522 -11.16 -31.23 -31.56
CA THR A 522 -12.59 -31.26 -31.21
C THR A 522 -13.30 -29.97 -31.62
N ILE A 523 -14.60 -30.06 -31.88
CA ILE A 523 -15.49 -28.93 -32.13
C ILE A 523 -16.66 -29.04 -31.16
N MET A 524 -16.97 -27.96 -30.45
CA MET A 524 -18.09 -27.93 -29.49
C MET A 524 -18.80 -26.58 -29.45
N ASP A 525 -20.05 -26.60 -28.99
CA ASP A 525 -20.83 -25.41 -28.69
C ASP A 525 -20.65 -25.03 -27.22
N ILE A 526 -20.49 -23.74 -26.96
CA ILE A 526 -20.23 -23.16 -25.64
C ILE A 526 -21.32 -22.13 -25.38
N ASP A 527 -22.08 -22.37 -24.31
CA ASP A 527 -23.22 -21.55 -23.93
C ASP A 527 -22.84 -20.50 -22.89
N LEU A 528 -23.31 -19.26 -23.10
CA LEU A 528 -23.35 -18.22 -22.08
C LEU A 528 -24.70 -18.27 -21.36
N TYR A 529 -24.64 -18.45 -20.04
CA TYR A 529 -25.79 -18.38 -19.15
C TYR A 529 -25.87 -17.02 -18.46
N ILE A 530 -27.04 -16.39 -18.50
CA ILE A 530 -27.39 -15.24 -17.66
C ILE A 530 -28.61 -15.65 -16.82
N ASP A 531 -28.48 -15.61 -15.49
CA ASP A 531 -29.50 -16.05 -14.53
C ASP A 531 -30.09 -17.43 -14.88
N ASP A 532 -29.19 -18.40 -15.11
CA ASP A 532 -29.50 -19.80 -15.45
C ASP A 532 -30.19 -20.00 -16.81
N ARG A 533 -30.19 -18.99 -17.68
CA ARG A 533 -30.76 -19.08 -19.04
C ARG A 533 -29.68 -18.90 -20.09
N ILE A 534 -29.67 -19.78 -21.08
CA ILE A 534 -28.82 -19.62 -22.27
C ILE A 534 -29.28 -18.37 -23.02
N VAL A 535 -28.40 -17.37 -23.13
CA VAL A 535 -28.67 -16.14 -23.89
C VAL A 535 -27.93 -16.11 -25.23
N LEU A 536 -26.79 -16.80 -25.31
CA LEU A 536 -25.92 -16.88 -26.49
C LEU A 536 -25.18 -18.22 -26.50
N THR A 537 -24.88 -18.72 -27.69
CA THR A 537 -24.06 -19.93 -27.92
C THR A 537 -22.99 -19.60 -28.95
N GLN A 538 -21.76 -20.01 -28.70
CA GLN A 538 -20.64 -19.89 -29.65
C GLN A 538 -20.00 -21.23 -29.93
N LYS A 539 -19.60 -21.46 -31.18
CA LYS A 539 -18.90 -22.67 -31.58
C LYS A 539 -17.38 -22.46 -31.49
N ALA A 540 -16.69 -23.38 -30.84
CA ALA A 540 -15.23 -23.40 -30.73
C ALA A 540 -14.63 -24.66 -31.34
N GLU A 541 -13.62 -24.47 -32.18
CA GLU A 541 -12.75 -25.52 -32.71
C GLU A 541 -11.40 -25.45 -31.99
N LEU A 542 -10.95 -26.59 -31.48
CA LEU A 542 -9.73 -26.79 -30.69
C LEU A 542 -8.90 -27.93 -31.28
N GLN A 543 -7.63 -27.67 -31.57
CA GLN A 543 -6.65 -28.71 -31.88
C GLN A 543 -6.29 -29.52 -30.62
N SER A 544 -5.58 -30.63 -30.81
CA SER A 544 -5.01 -31.39 -29.70
C SER A 544 -4.06 -30.51 -28.88
N CYS A 545 -4.19 -30.56 -27.54
CA CYS A 545 -3.40 -29.76 -26.60
C CYS A 545 -3.49 -28.23 -26.80
N GLU A 546 -4.50 -27.73 -27.53
CA GLU A 546 -4.72 -26.30 -27.73
C GLU A 546 -5.45 -25.67 -26.54
N LYS A 547 -5.01 -24.47 -26.14
CA LYS A 547 -5.71 -23.58 -25.21
C LYS A 547 -6.17 -22.32 -25.95
N LYS A 548 -7.44 -21.91 -25.77
CA LYS A 548 -8.08 -20.83 -26.55
C LYS A 548 -9.06 -19.99 -25.72
N ASN A 549 -9.26 -18.73 -26.10
CA ASN A 549 -10.27 -17.83 -25.52
C ASN A 549 -11.58 -17.84 -26.31
N VAL A 550 -12.72 -17.68 -25.63
CA VAL A 550 -14.05 -17.51 -26.23
C VAL A 550 -14.77 -16.32 -25.58
N ASP A 551 -15.23 -15.37 -26.40
CA ASP A 551 -15.69 -14.04 -25.96
C ASP A 551 -17.17 -13.76 -26.28
N PHE A 552 -18.01 -13.52 -25.28
CA PHE A 552 -19.44 -13.19 -25.42
C PHE A 552 -19.75 -11.72 -25.12
N THR A 553 -20.85 -11.21 -25.70
CA THR A 553 -21.36 -9.85 -25.46
C THR A 553 -22.88 -9.87 -25.30
N TYR A 554 -23.39 -9.51 -24.12
CA TYR A 554 -24.83 -9.49 -23.81
C TYR A 554 -25.29 -8.09 -23.39
N ARG A 555 -26.41 -7.59 -23.96
CA ARG A 555 -27.00 -6.30 -23.58
C ARG A 555 -28.12 -6.51 -22.56
N ALA A 556 -27.90 -6.04 -21.34
CA ALA A 556 -28.90 -6.00 -20.29
C ALA A 556 -29.96 -4.93 -20.58
N VAL A 557 -31.23 -5.27 -20.32
CA VAL A 557 -32.39 -4.39 -20.53
C VAL A 557 -32.86 -3.69 -19.24
N LYS A 558 -32.31 -4.08 -18.08
CA LYS A 558 -32.60 -3.52 -16.76
C LYS A 558 -31.31 -3.51 -15.93
N GLY A 559 -31.20 -2.59 -14.99
CA GLY A 559 -30.16 -2.61 -13.96
C GLY A 559 -30.43 -3.68 -12.92
N GLY A 560 -29.38 -4.19 -12.29
CA GLY A 560 -29.46 -5.23 -11.29
C GLY A 560 -28.23 -6.13 -11.24
N ASN A 561 -28.31 -7.16 -10.41
CA ASN A 561 -27.27 -8.19 -10.30
C ASN A 561 -27.64 -9.37 -11.19
N TYR A 562 -26.68 -9.82 -11.99
CA TYR A 562 -26.78 -10.92 -12.93
C TYR A 562 -25.79 -12.02 -12.55
N LYS A 563 -26.23 -13.27 -12.58
CA LYS A 563 -25.34 -14.43 -12.53
C LYS A 563 -24.90 -14.80 -13.94
N VAL A 564 -23.59 -14.77 -14.20
CA VAL A 564 -22.99 -15.13 -15.49
C VAL A 564 -22.26 -16.45 -15.36
N ALA A 565 -22.51 -17.41 -16.25
CA ALA A 565 -21.84 -18.71 -16.20
C ALA A 565 -21.49 -19.27 -17.59
N VAL A 566 -20.36 -19.96 -17.68
CA VAL A 566 -19.88 -20.67 -18.88
C VAL A 566 -19.12 -21.94 -18.43
N GLY A 567 -19.42 -23.10 -19.02
CA GLY A 567 -18.65 -24.32 -18.77
C GLY A 567 -18.59 -24.80 -17.32
N GLY A 568 -19.59 -24.45 -16.49
CA GLY A 568 -19.63 -24.76 -15.05
C GLY A 568 -18.93 -23.75 -14.14
N LEU A 569 -18.24 -22.75 -14.70
CA LEU A 569 -17.71 -21.61 -13.96
C LEU A 569 -18.79 -20.52 -13.84
N GLU A 570 -18.82 -19.79 -12.73
CA GLU A 570 -19.80 -18.72 -12.49
C GLU A 570 -19.17 -17.45 -11.90
N THR A 571 -19.78 -16.30 -12.19
CA THR A 571 -19.44 -15.00 -11.59
C THR A 571 -20.70 -14.11 -11.49
N LYS A 572 -20.65 -13.06 -10.68
CA LYS A 572 -21.77 -12.12 -10.48
C LYS A 572 -21.40 -10.73 -11.00
N ILE A 573 -22.25 -10.16 -11.83
CA ILE A 573 -22.04 -8.85 -12.45
C ILE A 573 -23.20 -7.92 -12.13
N THR A 574 -22.89 -6.66 -11.81
CA THR A 574 -23.89 -5.62 -11.56
C THR A 574 -23.96 -4.67 -12.76
N VAL A 575 -25.18 -4.41 -13.22
CA VAL A 575 -25.49 -3.38 -14.24
C VAL A 575 -26.18 -2.21 -13.54
N GLU A 576 -25.68 -1.00 -13.73
CA GLU A 576 -26.30 0.22 -13.17
C GLU A 576 -27.63 0.52 -13.85
N GLY A 577 -28.62 0.94 -13.06
CA GLY A 577 -29.92 1.31 -13.61
C GLY A 577 -30.88 2.03 -12.68
N THR A 578 -30.47 2.36 -11.46
CA THR A 578 -31.32 3.10 -10.52
C THR A 578 -30.95 4.58 -10.54
N LEU A 579 -31.91 5.41 -10.94
CA LEU A 579 -31.80 6.87 -10.86
C LEU A 579 -32.35 7.33 -9.50
N LYS A 580 -31.65 8.22 -8.80
CA LYS A 580 -31.95 8.59 -7.41
C LYS A 580 -32.00 10.10 -7.22
N GLY A 581 -32.88 10.56 -6.33
CA GLY A 581 -32.86 11.95 -5.87
C GLY A 581 -31.70 12.16 -4.90
N ILE A 582 -30.61 12.81 -5.32
CA ILE A 582 -29.40 12.97 -4.50
C ILE A 582 -29.31 14.43 -4.04
N PRO A 583 -29.50 14.72 -2.74
CA PRO A 583 -29.45 16.09 -2.23
C PRO A 583 -28.10 16.77 -2.52
N ILE A 584 -28.16 18.06 -2.85
CA ILE A 584 -27.00 18.88 -3.24
C ILE A 584 -26.78 19.98 -2.21
N ILE A 585 -25.61 20.00 -1.57
CA ILE A 585 -25.17 21.09 -0.70
C ILE A 585 -24.57 22.18 -1.58
N LYS A 586 -25.11 23.41 -1.49
CA LYS A 586 -24.65 24.53 -2.32
C LYS A 586 -23.27 25.04 -1.92
N ASP A 587 -22.56 25.56 -2.92
CA ASP A 587 -21.23 26.11 -2.78
C ASP A 587 -21.30 27.65 -2.80
N LEU A 588 -20.69 28.27 -1.79
CA LEU A 588 -20.62 29.72 -1.60
C LEU A 588 -19.36 30.34 -2.17
N SER A 589 -18.40 29.54 -2.66
CA SER A 589 -17.14 30.04 -3.22
C SER A 589 -17.34 30.83 -4.53
N GLY A 590 -18.47 30.61 -5.21
CA GLY A 590 -18.74 31.13 -6.54
C GLY A 590 -18.08 30.32 -7.67
N LYS A 591 -17.49 29.15 -7.37
CA LYS A 591 -16.88 28.25 -8.37
C LYS A 591 -17.80 27.11 -8.81
N GLY A 592 -18.94 26.92 -8.15
CA GLY A 592 -19.93 25.91 -8.54
C GLY A 592 -19.57 24.50 -8.12
N ASN A 593 -18.65 24.33 -7.16
CA ASN A 593 -18.24 23.03 -6.64
C ASN A 593 -19.23 22.55 -5.57
N HIS A 594 -20.47 22.32 -6.01
CA HIS A 594 -21.53 21.78 -5.17
C HIS A 594 -21.19 20.36 -4.70
N ALA A 595 -21.66 19.97 -3.52
CA ALA A 595 -21.42 18.65 -2.97
C ALA A 595 -22.66 17.78 -3.00
N PHE A 596 -22.49 16.49 -3.29
CA PHE A 596 -23.53 15.48 -3.14
C PHE A 596 -23.53 14.91 -1.73
N LEU A 597 -24.71 14.82 -1.14
CA LEU A 597 -24.93 14.15 0.14
C LEU A 597 -25.25 12.67 -0.10
N ARG A 598 -24.40 11.78 0.41
CA ARG A 598 -24.48 10.34 0.20
C ARG A 598 -24.87 9.62 1.48
N GLY A 599 -25.62 8.53 1.36
CA GLY A 599 -26.11 7.75 2.50
C GLY A 599 -27.40 8.29 3.12
N THR A 600 -27.51 8.21 4.44
CA THR A 600 -28.63 8.75 5.24
C THR A 600 -28.23 9.81 6.30
N PRO A 601 -27.29 10.75 6.06
CA PRO A 601 -26.90 11.75 7.05
C PRO A 601 -28.07 12.54 7.62
N ARG A 602 -27.93 13.00 8.86
CA ARG A 602 -28.96 13.81 9.53
C ARG A 602 -28.54 15.26 9.57
N LEU A 603 -29.47 16.18 9.31
CA LEU A 603 -29.21 17.61 9.46
C LEU A 603 -29.61 18.06 10.86
N ILE A 604 -28.63 18.54 11.62
CA ILE A 604 -28.86 19.21 12.89
C ILE A 604 -28.65 20.71 12.71
N ALA A 605 -29.59 21.52 13.18
CA ALA A 605 -29.49 22.97 13.12
C ALA A 605 -30.02 23.58 14.42
N ASP A 606 -29.27 24.53 14.97
CA ASP A 606 -29.70 25.45 16.02
C ASP A 606 -29.52 26.91 15.54
N SER A 607 -29.68 27.89 16.44
CA SER A 607 -29.53 29.31 16.09
C SER A 607 -28.12 29.66 15.60
N ASP A 608 -27.10 28.90 16.03
CA ASP A 608 -25.70 29.28 15.91
C ASP A 608 -24.99 28.44 14.84
N ARG A 609 -25.46 27.21 14.57
CA ARG A 609 -24.77 26.24 13.70
C ARG A 609 -25.73 25.31 12.96
N SER A 610 -25.40 25.01 11.71
CA SER A 610 -26.01 23.92 10.93
C SER A 610 -24.92 22.91 10.58
N ALA A 611 -25.18 21.63 10.84
CA ALA A 611 -24.21 20.56 10.67
C ALA A 611 -24.87 19.28 10.18
N LEU A 612 -24.11 18.48 9.42
CA LEU A 612 -24.51 17.13 9.02
C LEU A 612 -23.86 16.10 9.94
N CYS A 613 -24.65 15.19 10.48
CA CYS A 613 -24.20 14.03 11.24
C CYS A 613 -23.96 12.86 10.27
N LEU A 614 -22.69 12.44 10.17
CA LEU A 614 -22.27 11.22 9.48
C LEU A 614 -22.22 10.11 10.55
N ASP A 615 -23.30 9.33 10.67
CA ASP A 615 -23.46 8.39 11.77
C ASP A 615 -23.36 6.92 11.32
N LYS A 616 -23.62 6.64 10.03
CA LYS A 616 -23.67 5.28 9.48
C LYS A 616 -22.64 5.05 8.39
N ASP A 617 -22.32 3.78 8.16
CA ASP A 617 -21.56 3.35 6.99
C ASP A 617 -22.24 3.79 5.70
N GLY A 618 -21.48 4.46 4.83
CA GLY A 618 -21.97 5.05 3.58
C GLY A 618 -22.48 6.49 3.72
N ASP A 619 -22.50 7.07 4.91
CA ASP A 619 -22.74 8.51 5.10
C ASP A 619 -21.48 9.31 4.77
N TYR A 620 -21.51 10.12 3.71
CA TYR A 620 -20.39 10.99 3.37
C TYR A 620 -20.78 12.16 2.45
N ILE A 621 -19.86 13.11 2.32
CA ILE A 621 -20.00 14.27 1.44
C ILE A 621 -19.01 14.13 0.30
N GLU A 622 -19.50 14.27 -0.93
CA GLU A 622 -18.73 14.09 -2.16
C GLU A 622 -18.78 15.37 -3.00
N ILE A 623 -17.63 15.98 -3.24
CA ILE A 623 -17.51 17.13 -4.13
C ILE A 623 -16.89 16.64 -5.45
N PRO A 624 -17.65 16.59 -6.56
CA PRO A 624 -17.14 16.14 -7.85
C PRO A 624 -15.91 16.93 -8.29
N ASP A 625 -15.03 16.29 -9.05
CA ASP A 625 -13.85 16.97 -9.58
C ASP A 625 -14.20 18.07 -10.58
N SER A 626 -13.41 19.14 -10.60
CA SER A 626 -13.49 20.21 -11.59
C SER A 626 -12.12 20.88 -11.75
N GLU A 627 -11.89 21.58 -12.86
CA GLU A 627 -10.65 22.34 -13.09
C GLU A 627 -10.37 23.38 -11.99
N THR A 628 -11.42 23.86 -11.31
CA THR A 628 -11.27 24.82 -10.22
C THR A 628 -10.78 24.20 -8.92
N LEU A 629 -10.79 22.87 -8.79
CA LEU A 629 -10.20 22.12 -7.68
C LEU A 629 -8.74 21.73 -7.93
N HIS A 630 -8.23 21.91 -9.15
CA HIS A 630 -6.86 21.57 -9.50
C HIS A 630 -5.89 22.66 -9.04
N VAL A 631 -4.85 22.25 -8.33
CA VAL A 631 -3.84 23.12 -7.73
C VAL A 631 -2.49 22.95 -8.43
N LYS A 632 -1.64 23.97 -8.30
CA LYS A 632 -0.31 23.98 -8.91
C LYS A 632 0.79 23.99 -7.85
N ASP A 633 0.77 25.01 -7.00
CA ASP A 633 1.88 25.30 -6.08
C ASP A 633 1.56 24.98 -4.62
N GLY A 634 0.28 24.85 -4.25
CA GLY A 634 -0.15 24.58 -2.89
C GLY A 634 -1.65 24.46 -2.72
N TYR A 635 -2.11 24.21 -1.50
CA TYR A 635 -3.53 24.10 -1.17
C TYR A 635 -3.75 24.36 0.33
N THR A 636 -5.01 24.59 0.71
CA THR A 636 -5.46 24.51 2.09
C THR A 636 -6.83 23.83 2.18
N GLY A 637 -6.93 22.75 2.95
CA GLY A 637 -8.19 22.09 3.30
C GLY A 637 -8.58 22.40 4.74
N ILE A 638 -9.85 22.73 4.98
CA ILE A 638 -10.39 23.04 6.32
C ILE A 638 -11.69 22.26 6.54
N VAL A 639 -11.78 21.57 7.67
CA VAL A 639 -12.99 20.90 8.14
C VAL A 639 -13.25 21.27 9.58
N TRP A 640 -14.45 21.77 9.90
CA TRP A 640 -14.88 21.91 11.28
C TRP A 640 -15.78 20.73 11.63
N ALA A 641 -15.25 19.86 12.50
CA ALA A 641 -15.88 18.59 12.86
C ALA A 641 -15.97 18.41 14.38
N ASN A 642 -16.99 17.67 14.81
CA ASN A 642 -17.11 17.10 16.15
C ASN A 642 -17.18 15.58 16.01
N LEU A 643 -16.13 14.91 16.43
CA LEU A 643 -16.00 13.46 16.28
C LEU A 643 -16.88 12.79 17.32
N ASN A 644 -17.75 11.88 16.87
CA ASN A 644 -18.61 11.12 17.78
C ASN A 644 -17.81 10.02 18.50
N ARG A 645 -16.85 9.39 17.79
CA ARG A 645 -15.97 8.34 18.27
C ARG A 645 -14.74 8.21 17.37
N LEU A 646 -13.75 7.43 17.80
CA LEU A 646 -12.65 6.95 16.96
C LEU A 646 -13.03 5.60 16.32
N ALA A 647 -12.26 5.17 15.32
CA ALA A 647 -12.39 3.85 14.73
C ALA A 647 -12.20 2.72 15.76
N ALA A 648 -13.04 1.70 15.67
CA ALA A 648 -12.92 0.47 16.45
C ALA A 648 -11.77 -0.42 15.94
N GLU A 649 -11.45 -1.50 16.67
CA GLU A 649 -10.37 -2.43 16.30
C GLU A 649 -10.63 -3.18 14.99
N ASP A 650 -11.89 -3.47 14.69
CA ASP A 650 -12.38 -4.15 13.49
C ASP A 650 -12.64 -3.20 12.31
N GLU A 651 -12.58 -1.88 12.52
CA GLU A 651 -12.74 -0.87 11.47
C GLU A 651 -11.39 -0.39 10.94
N MET A 652 -11.30 -0.10 9.64
CA MET A 652 -10.10 0.55 9.09
C MET A 652 -9.81 1.88 9.81
N GLY A 653 -8.53 2.10 10.14
CA GLY A 653 -8.06 3.38 10.65
C GLY A 653 -8.11 4.50 9.60
N HIS A 654 -7.37 5.59 9.84
CA HIS A 654 -7.32 6.75 8.94
C HIS A 654 -8.70 7.35 8.60
N ASN A 655 -9.57 7.55 9.60
CA ASN A 655 -10.90 8.11 9.38
C ASN A 655 -10.80 9.49 8.72
N PRO A 656 -11.38 9.67 7.51
CA PRO A 656 -11.06 10.79 6.62
C PRO A 656 -11.86 12.05 6.97
N LEU A 657 -11.17 13.05 7.51
CA LEU A 657 -11.73 14.40 7.66
C LEU A 657 -11.86 15.06 6.28
N MET A 658 -10.81 15.02 5.45
CA MET A 658 -10.85 15.50 4.08
C MET A 658 -9.78 14.79 3.23
N VAL A 659 -10.17 14.20 2.10
CA VAL A 659 -9.26 13.50 1.19
C VAL A 659 -9.60 13.82 -0.26
N LYS A 660 -8.60 14.14 -1.09
CA LYS A 660 -8.73 14.18 -2.56
C LYS A 660 -7.70 13.23 -3.16
N GLY A 661 -8.15 12.15 -3.80
CA GLY A 661 -7.29 11.08 -4.27
C GLY A 661 -8.01 9.75 -4.50
N ILE A 662 -7.29 8.74 -5.01
CA ILE A 662 -7.78 7.37 -5.14
C ILE A 662 -7.89 6.69 -3.78
N SER A 663 -6.90 6.90 -2.92
CA SER A 663 -6.76 6.24 -1.63
C SER A 663 -6.21 7.23 -0.61
N THR A 664 -6.51 7.02 0.66
CA THR A 664 -5.80 7.67 1.77
C THR A 664 -4.62 6.83 2.28
N GLY A 665 -4.52 5.59 1.77
CA GLY A 665 -3.49 4.63 2.12
C GLY A 665 -2.17 4.86 1.39
N TRP A 666 -1.42 3.77 1.22
CA TRP A 666 -0.03 3.78 0.79
C TRP A 666 0.15 4.19 -0.68
N GLY A 667 1.23 4.93 -0.93
CA GLY A 667 1.66 5.33 -2.27
C GLY A 667 1.22 6.75 -2.64
N ALA A 668 1.53 7.14 -3.88
CA ALA A 668 1.34 8.51 -4.37
C ALA A 668 -0.13 8.85 -4.72
N THR A 669 -1.09 8.41 -3.90
CA THR A 669 -2.50 8.20 -4.25
C THR A 669 -3.44 9.36 -3.92
N TYR A 670 -2.92 10.47 -3.40
CA TYR A 670 -3.73 11.63 -3.02
C TYR A 670 -3.06 12.99 -3.26
N LEU A 671 -3.87 14.02 -3.51
CA LEU A 671 -3.45 15.43 -3.42
C LEU A 671 -3.37 15.88 -1.96
N LEU A 672 -4.41 15.57 -1.20
CA LEU A 672 -4.61 16.01 0.17
C LEU A 672 -5.07 14.80 0.98
N ARG A 673 -4.38 14.55 2.09
CA ARG A 673 -4.81 13.63 3.14
C ARG A 673 -4.94 14.37 4.47
N MET A 674 -6.12 14.25 5.08
CA MET A 674 -6.39 14.66 6.46
C MET A 674 -7.20 13.54 7.13
N CYS A 675 -6.52 12.74 7.96
CA CYS A 675 -7.09 11.52 8.53
C CYS A 675 -6.81 11.38 10.03
N VAL A 676 -7.76 10.81 10.76
CA VAL A 676 -7.66 10.52 12.19
C VAL A 676 -7.36 9.03 12.38
N GLU A 677 -6.28 8.72 13.08
CA GLU A 677 -5.89 7.37 13.45
C GLU A 677 -6.76 6.79 14.57
N ARG A 678 -6.74 5.46 14.74
CA ARG A 678 -7.46 4.77 15.82
C ARG A 678 -7.10 5.30 17.22
N ASN A 679 -5.85 5.72 17.42
CA ASN A 679 -5.38 6.31 18.69
C ASN A 679 -5.67 7.82 18.82
N GLY A 680 -6.37 8.41 17.85
CA GLY A 680 -6.71 9.82 17.80
C GLY A 680 -5.61 10.73 17.28
N LYS A 681 -4.40 10.24 16.96
CA LYS A 681 -3.39 11.04 16.25
C LYS A 681 -3.88 11.40 14.87
N ILE A 682 -3.37 12.51 14.33
CA ILE A 682 -3.79 13.00 13.01
C ILE A 682 -2.63 12.88 12.03
N LYS A 683 -2.92 12.29 10.87
CA LYS A 683 -2.03 12.21 9.73
C LYS A 683 -2.43 13.22 8.67
N TRP A 684 -1.43 13.92 8.17
CA TRP A 684 -1.52 14.94 7.15
C TRP A 684 -0.65 14.50 5.96
N GLY A 685 -0.97 14.93 4.74
CA GLY A 685 -0.12 14.60 3.61
C GLY A 685 -0.53 15.23 2.29
N THR A 686 0.45 15.23 1.38
CA THR A 686 0.30 15.44 -0.07
C THR A 686 1.06 14.35 -0.83
N CYS A 687 0.87 14.25 -2.14
CA CYS A 687 1.77 13.50 -3.02
C CYS A 687 2.26 14.38 -4.16
N TYR A 688 3.51 14.14 -4.59
CA TYR A 688 4.11 14.77 -5.76
C TYR A 688 4.89 13.72 -6.55
N GLY A 689 4.89 13.80 -7.89
CA GLY A 689 5.55 12.78 -8.71
C GLY A 689 5.09 11.37 -8.32
N ILE A 690 6.00 10.49 -7.90
CA ILE A 690 5.67 9.15 -7.37
C ILE A 690 5.87 9.03 -5.84
N THR A 691 6.01 10.17 -5.15
CA THR A 691 6.35 10.24 -3.73
C THR A 691 5.10 10.53 -2.89
N GLU A 692 4.84 9.67 -1.91
CA GLU A 692 3.95 9.96 -0.79
C GLU A 692 4.69 10.88 0.20
N TYR A 693 4.12 12.05 0.51
CA TYR A 693 4.74 13.03 1.40
C TYR A 693 3.83 13.34 2.57
N SER A 694 4.12 12.69 3.70
CA SER A 694 3.29 12.76 4.90
C SER A 694 4.02 13.34 6.10
N TRP A 695 3.25 13.95 6.99
CA TRP A 695 3.69 14.44 8.29
C TRP A 695 2.58 14.23 9.32
N GLN A 696 2.95 14.22 10.60
CA GLN A 696 2.02 13.89 11.68
C GLN A 696 2.11 14.86 12.85
N GLY A 697 0.99 15.03 13.54
CA GLY A 697 0.91 15.83 14.76
C GLY A 697 -0.51 16.26 15.08
N GLY A 698 -0.75 16.62 16.34
CA GLY A 698 -2.08 16.88 16.87
C GLY A 698 -2.81 15.61 17.31
N LYS A 699 -3.88 15.81 18.07
CA LYS A 699 -4.75 14.75 18.59
C LYS A 699 -6.20 15.19 18.46
N ALA A 700 -7.03 14.34 17.88
CA ALA A 700 -8.45 14.58 17.77
C ALA A 700 -9.12 14.57 19.16
N SER A 701 -10.04 15.52 19.39
CA SER A 701 -10.86 15.57 20.60
C SER A 701 -12.25 15.03 20.29
N VAL A 702 -12.61 13.89 20.88
CA VAL A 702 -13.93 13.27 20.71
C VAL A 702 -14.96 14.03 21.54
N GLY A 703 -16.09 14.36 20.94
CA GLY A 703 -17.17 15.12 21.58
C GLY A 703 -17.03 16.64 21.52
N ASP A 704 -15.85 17.17 21.12
CA ASP A 704 -15.60 18.60 20.98
C ASP A 704 -15.59 19.04 19.51
N TRP A 705 -15.97 20.30 19.28
CA TRP A 705 -15.85 20.92 17.98
C TRP A 705 -14.43 21.43 17.74
N VAL A 706 -13.76 20.87 16.74
CA VAL A 706 -12.40 21.25 16.36
C VAL A 706 -12.36 21.62 14.87
N GLN A 707 -11.72 22.74 14.55
CA GLN A 707 -11.43 23.11 13.17
C GLN A 707 -10.07 22.51 12.79
N TYR A 708 -10.08 21.51 11.92
CA TYR A 708 -8.88 20.86 11.40
C TYR A 708 -8.48 21.53 10.08
N SER A 709 -7.23 21.99 10.00
CA SER A 709 -6.72 22.70 8.83
C SER A 709 -5.39 22.08 8.39
N SER A 710 -5.27 21.74 7.11
CA SER A 710 -4.03 21.27 6.48
C SER A 710 -3.66 22.23 5.36
N THR A 711 -2.49 22.85 5.45
CA THR A 711 -2.02 23.82 4.47
C THR A 711 -0.65 23.41 3.95
N PHE A 712 -0.41 23.54 2.64
CA PHE A 712 0.83 23.11 2.01
C PHE A 712 1.17 24.01 0.81
N ASP A 713 2.44 24.35 0.63
CA ASP A 713 2.98 24.78 -0.66
C ASP A 713 4.37 24.18 -0.91
N LYS A 714 4.77 24.14 -2.18
CA LYS A 714 6.04 23.52 -2.59
C LYS A 714 7.27 24.20 -1.98
N LYS A 715 7.24 25.52 -1.81
CA LYS A 715 8.40 26.30 -1.37
C LYS A 715 8.63 26.19 0.13
N THR A 716 7.57 26.24 0.92
CA THR A 716 7.63 26.38 2.39
C THR A 716 7.10 25.17 3.14
N GLY A 717 6.56 24.17 2.43
CA GLY A 717 6.13 22.91 3.01
C GLY A 717 4.74 22.94 3.64
N GLY A 718 4.49 21.96 4.50
CA GLY A 718 3.20 21.74 5.15
C GLY A 718 3.12 22.35 6.55
N ALA A 719 1.94 22.83 6.93
CA ALA A 719 1.60 23.16 8.31
C ALA A 719 0.17 22.68 8.59
N SER A 720 -0.07 22.17 9.81
CA SER A 720 -1.37 21.68 10.22
C SER A 720 -1.80 22.28 11.54
N TYR A 721 -3.10 22.54 11.66
CA TYR A 721 -3.68 23.23 12.81
C TYR A 721 -4.88 22.46 13.35
N CYS A 722 -5.02 22.50 14.68
CA CYS A 722 -6.25 22.16 15.39
C CYS A 722 -6.73 23.45 16.07
N ASN A 723 -7.89 23.95 15.65
CA ASN A 723 -8.35 25.30 15.97
C ASN A 723 -7.31 26.35 15.53
N LYS A 724 -6.77 27.10 16.48
CA LYS A 724 -5.77 28.17 16.23
C LYS A 724 -4.33 27.69 16.46
N GLU A 725 -4.13 26.48 16.95
CA GLU A 725 -2.82 25.99 17.35
C GLU A 725 -2.19 25.18 16.22
N LYS A 726 -0.95 25.53 15.84
CA LYS A 726 -0.15 24.73 14.92
C LYS A 726 0.32 23.46 15.63
N VAL A 727 -0.06 22.31 15.10
CA VAL A 727 0.20 20.99 15.72
C VAL A 727 1.22 20.15 14.97
N ALA A 728 1.48 20.47 13.71
CA ALA A 728 2.45 19.76 12.89
C ALA A 728 3.00 20.66 11.77
N GLU A 729 4.21 20.38 11.30
CA GLU A 729 4.80 21.05 10.14
C GLU A 729 5.86 20.16 9.46
N THR A 730 6.13 20.45 8.20
CA THR A 730 7.17 19.80 7.40
C THR A 730 7.76 20.76 6.37
N ILE A 731 8.95 20.48 5.84
CA ILE A 731 9.65 21.34 4.88
C ILE A 731 9.04 21.26 3.47
N GLY A 732 9.46 22.19 2.59
CA GLY A 732 9.06 22.22 1.18
C GLY A 732 9.60 21.05 0.35
N ILE A 733 9.12 20.95 -0.87
CA ILE A 733 9.51 19.92 -1.86
C ILE A 733 10.17 20.58 -3.09
N PRO A 734 10.87 19.85 -3.95
CA PRO A 734 11.49 20.42 -5.13
C PRO A 734 10.50 21.18 -6.03
N MET A 735 10.85 22.42 -6.42
CA MET A 735 9.96 23.31 -7.20
C MET A 735 9.62 22.79 -8.60
N GLY A 736 10.36 21.80 -9.13
CA GLY A 736 10.07 21.13 -10.40
C GLY A 736 8.97 20.06 -10.32
N GLU A 737 8.70 19.51 -9.14
CA GLU A 737 7.86 18.30 -9.00
C GLU A 737 6.37 18.62 -8.95
N PRO A 738 5.52 18.12 -9.86
CA PRO A 738 4.09 18.43 -9.86
C PRO A 738 3.37 17.78 -8.67
N LEU A 739 2.44 18.52 -8.05
CA LEU A 739 1.49 17.96 -7.10
C LEU A 739 0.50 17.04 -7.82
N ARG A 740 0.10 15.94 -7.17
CA ARG A 740 -0.83 14.96 -7.74
C ARG A 740 -2.28 15.37 -7.49
N ASN A 741 -2.87 16.08 -8.46
CA ASN A 741 -4.28 16.49 -8.39
C ASN A 741 -5.28 15.34 -8.44
N TRP A 742 -4.90 14.25 -9.11
CA TRP A 742 -5.77 13.12 -9.41
C TRP A 742 -7.07 13.59 -10.09
N GLU A 743 -6.92 14.12 -11.31
CA GLU A 743 -8.02 14.62 -12.12
C GLU A 743 -9.08 13.53 -12.35
N GLY A 744 -10.35 13.92 -12.31
CA GLY A 744 -11.50 13.01 -12.36
C GLY A 744 -11.91 12.40 -11.01
N LEU A 745 -11.12 12.58 -9.95
CA LEU A 745 -11.47 12.07 -8.61
C LEU A 745 -12.06 13.13 -7.68
N PRO A 746 -13.17 12.79 -6.97
CA PRO A 746 -13.81 13.70 -6.03
C PRO A 746 -12.91 14.11 -4.86
N LEU A 747 -13.25 15.24 -4.26
CA LEU A 747 -12.85 15.60 -2.90
C LEU A 747 -13.91 15.03 -1.93
N PHE A 748 -13.47 14.20 -1.00
CA PHE A 748 -14.34 13.52 -0.02
C PHE A 748 -14.19 14.12 1.38
N VAL A 749 -15.30 14.12 2.12
CA VAL A 749 -15.33 14.32 3.57
C VAL A 749 -16.15 13.18 4.19
N GLY A 750 -15.54 12.49 5.15
CA GLY A 750 -16.12 11.36 5.86
C GLY A 750 -16.01 10.01 5.16
N TYR A 751 -15.38 9.95 3.99
CA TYR A 751 -15.14 8.72 3.24
C TYR A 751 -13.81 8.75 2.48
N SER A 752 -13.14 7.60 2.37
CA SER A 752 -12.04 7.37 1.42
C SER A 752 -11.79 5.87 1.25
N TYR A 753 -11.18 5.47 0.13
CA TYR A 753 -10.62 4.13 0.03
C TYR A 753 -9.28 4.06 0.77
N ILE A 754 -8.89 2.85 1.20
CA ILE A 754 -7.62 2.61 1.88
C ILE A 754 -7.02 1.27 1.41
N GLY A 755 -5.70 1.26 1.22
CA GLY A 755 -4.96 0.14 0.64
C GLY A 755 -4.28 0.50 -0.69
N HIS A 756 -3.56 -0.48 -1.24
CA HIS A 756 -2.97 -0.40 -2.58
C HIS A 756 -4.04 -0.46 -3.67
N ILE A 757 -3.75 0.12 -4.84
CA ILE A 757 -4.69 0.09 -5.95
C ILE A 757 -4.65 -1.28 -6.61
N ILE A 758 -5.77 -2.00 -6.57
CA ILE A 758 -5.94 -3.25 -7.30
C ILE A 758 -6.32 -2.91 -8.73
N LYS A 759 -5.48 -3.31 -9.69
CA LYS A 759 -5.60 -2.91 -11.10
C LYS A 759 -6.91 -3.39 -11.73
N GLU A 760 -7.37 -4.58 -11.36
CA GLU A 760 -8.56 -5.25 -11.89
C GLU A 760 -9.85 -4.51 -11.54
N ILE A 761 -9.91 -3.89 -10.36
CA ILE A 761 -11.08 -3.14 -9.88
C ILE A 761 -10.87 -1.61 -9.88
N GLY A 762 -9.65 -1.14 -10.18
CA GLY A 762 -9.29 0.27 -10.30
C GLY A 762 -9.32 1.06 -8.98
N ARG A 763 -9.29 0.36 -7.83
CA ARG A 763 -9.34 0.97 -6.49
C ARG A 763 -8.76 0.04 -5.41
N PRO A 764 -8.52 0.55 -4.20
CA PRO A 764 -8.20 -0.31 -3.06
C PRO A 764 -9.34 -1.25 -2.66
N LYS A 765 -8.98 -2.34 -1.98
CA LYS A 765 -9.90 -3.35 -1.43
C LYS A 765 -10.85 -2.74 -0.40
N TYR A 766 -10.29 -1.97 0.53
CA TYR A 766 -11.00 -1.48 1.71
C TYR A 766 -11.43 -0.02 1.55
N PHE A 767 -12.33 0.39 2.45
CA PHE A 767 -12.72 1.78 2.63
C PHE A 767 -12.68 2.13 4.12
N THR A 768 -12.61 3.42 4.42
CA THR A 768 -12.67 3.97 5.78
C THR A 768 -13.67 5.10 5.82
N HIS A 769 -14.35 5.26 6.95
CA HIS A 769 -15.41 6.22 7.17
C HIS A 769 -15.12 7.07 8.41
N LEU A 770 -15.79 8.22 8.56
CA LEU A 770 -15.68 9.08 9.73
C LEU A 770 -17.03 9.18 10.44
N SER A 771 -17.07 8.84 11.73
CA SER A 771 -18.22 9.13 12.57
C SER A 771 -18.09 10.53 13.19
N ALA A 772 -18.74 11.52 12.59
CA ALA A 772 -18.63 12.91 13.03
C ALA A 772 -19.80 13.80 12.59
N LYS A 773 -19.95 14.92 13.30
CA LYS A 773 -20.79 16.05 12.88
C LYS A 773 -19.91 17.06 12.14
N ILE A 774 -20.30 17.48 10.95
CA ILE A 774 -19.54 18.40 10.10
C ILE A 774 -20.32 19.70 9.92
N SER A 775 -19.72 20.85 10.27
CA SER A 775 -20.36 22.16 10.15
C SER A 775 -19.67 23.14 9.21
N GLN A 776 -18.47 22.82 8.74
CA GLN A 776 -17.73 23.66 7.81
C GLN A 776 -16.81 22.80 6.95
N ILE A 777 -16.82 23.07 5.64
CA ILE A 777 -15.89 22.50 4.66
C ILE A 777 -15.41 23.67 3.80
N ARG A 778 -14.08 23.85 3.72
CA ARG A 778 -13.45 24.79 2.78
C ARG A 778 -12.22 24.19 2.11
N PHE A 779 -12.00 24.57 0.86
CA PHE A 779 -10.79 24.20 0.11
C PHE A 779 -10.26 25.42 -0.66
N TYR A 780 -8.99 25.75 -0.48
CA TYR A 780 -8.28 26.83 -1.16
C TYR A 780 -7.19 26.25 -2.07
N LYS A 781 -6.94 26.92 -3.20
CA LYS A 781 -5.88 26.57 -4.16
C LYS A 781 -4.49 27.07 -3.78
N THR A 782 -4.33 27.61 -2.57
CA THR A 782 -3.10 28.23 -2.08
C THR A 782 -2.90 27.89 -0.59
N LYS A 783 -1.65 28.01 -0.13
CA LYS A 783 -1.31 27.87 1.29
C LYS A 783 -1.74 29.12 2.05
N LEU A 784 -2.53 28.95 3.10
CA LEU A 784 -2.92 30.01 4.02
C LEU A 784 -1.89 30.16 5.14
N SER A 785 -1.65 31.40 5.55
CA SER A 785 -0.83 31.72 6.71
C SER A 785 -1.56 31.43 8.03
N GLU A 786 -0.81 31.32 9.12
CA GLU A 786 -1.36 31.12 10.47
C GLU A 786 -2.37 32.21 10.85
N SER A 787 -2.11 33.48 10.49
CA SER A 787 -3.04 34.58 10.73
C SER A 787 -4.37 34.42 9.98
N GLU A 788 -4.34 33.85 8.78
CA GLU A 788 -5.53 33.65 7.96
C GLU A 788 -6.34 32.45 8.43
N ILE A 789 -5.68 31.38 8.88
CA ILE A 789 -6.33 30.26 9.57
C ILE A 789 -7.05 30.77 10.83
N LYS A 790 -6.39 31.61 11.62
CA LYS A 790 -6.97 32.21 12.82
C LYS A 790 -8.19 33.10 12.50
N ASP A 791 -8.11 33.90 11.44
CA ASP A 791 -9.23 34.73 10.98
C ASP A 791 -10.44 33.89 10.58
N ILE A 792 -10.24 32.80 9.83
CA ILE A 792 -11.31 31.87 9.43
C ILE A 792 -11.93 31.20 10.66
N TYR A 793 -11.13 30.84 11.67
CA TYR A 793 -11.61 30.27 12.92
C TYR A 793 -12.48 31.25 13.71
N ASP A 794 -12.03 32.51 13.84
CA ASP A 794 -12.75 33.54 14.60
C ASP A 794 -13.99 34.07 13.83
N HIS A 795 -14.01 33.95 12.49
CA HIS A 795 -15.09 34.44 11.61
C HIS A 795 -15.63 33.38 10.60
N PRO A 796 -16.17 32.23 11.04
CA PRO A 796 -16.47 31.08 10.17
C PRO A 796 -17.55 31.29 9.11
N ASN A 797 -18.36 32.34 9.25
CA ASN A 797 -19.43 32.71 8.34
C ASN A 797 -19.02 33.79 7.33
N GLN A 798 -17.76 34.23 7.34
CA GLN A 798 -17.21 35.20 6.39
C GLN A 798 -16.29 34.51 5.37
N VAL A 799 -16.16 35.08 4.17
CA VAL A 799 -15.31 34.52 3.10
C VAL A 799 -13.85 34.36 3.55
N GLY A 800 -13.34 35.31 4.35
CA GLY A 800 -11.92 35.42 4.70
C GLY A 800 -11.10 36.20 3.65
N SER A 801 -9.84 36.49 3.96
CA SER A 801 -8.97 37.36 3.14
C SER A 801 -8.58 36.81 1.76
N ASN A 802 -8.56 35.48 1.56
CA ASN A 802 -8.17 34.83 0.29
C ASN A 802 -9.35 34.27 -0.52
N GLY A 803 -10.45 35.03 -0.60
CA GLY A 803 -11.66 34.59 -1.30
C GLY A 803 -11.47 34.25 -2.79
N ASN A 804 -10.45 34.81 -3.46
CA ASN A 804 -10.19 34.53 -4.88
C ASN A 804 -9.70 33.09 -5.13
N ASP A 805 -8.94 32.54 -4.17
CA ASP A 805 -8.38 31.18 -4.24
C ASP A 805 -9.28 30.14 -3.55
N LEU A 806 -10.38 30.57 -2.92
CA LEU A 806 -11.39 29.71 -2.33
C LEU A 806 -12.13 28.98 -3.46
N ALA A 807 -11.97 27.66 -3.51
CA ALA A 807 -12.58 26.79 -4.52
C ALA A 807 -13.81 26.05 -3.97
N VAL A 808 -13.87 25.76 -2.67
CA VAL A 808 -15.04 25.15 -2.04
C VAL A 808 -15.38 25.90 -0.77
N TRP A 809 -16.65 26.25 -0.59
CA TRP A 809 -17.19 26.62 0.70
C TRP A 809 -18.65 26.18 0.81
N LEU A 810 -18.89 25.08 1.52
CA LEU A 810 -20.22 24.47 1.54
C LEU A 810 -21.20 25.15 2.51
N ASN A 811 -22.43 25.35 2.05
CA ASN A 811 -23.52 25.93 2.82
C ASN A 811 -24.46 24.86 3.38
N PHE A 812 -24.25 24.43 4.62
CA PHE A 812 -25.12 23.45 5.28
C PHE A 812 -26.55 23.97 5.59
N ARG A 813 -26.84 25.25 5.33
CA ARG A 813 -28.19 25.83 5.43
C ARG A 813 -28.96 25.80 4.10
N ASP A 814 -28.29 25.52 2.99
CA ASP A 814 -28.88 25.51 1.65
C ASP A 814 -28.58 24.17 0.96
N ILE A 815 -29.50 23.23 1.16
CA ILE A 815 -29.47 21.90 0.58
C ILE A 815 -30.63 21.78 -0.41
N GLU A 816 -30.30 21.72 -1.70
CA GLU A 816 -31.27 21.47 -2.76
C GLU A 816 -31.69 20.00 -2.74
N THR A 817 -32.98 19.74 -2.58
CA THR A 817 -33.55 18.38 -2.53
C THR A 817 -34.42 18.03 -3.74
N ARG A 818 -34.65 19.00 -4.64
CA ARG A 818 -35.46 18.84 -5.84
C ARG A 818 -34.58 18.59 -7.06
N GLY A 819 -34.90 17.56 -7.83
CA GLY A 819 -34.24 17.22 -9.09
C GLY A 819 -35.25 16.92 -10.20
N ILE A 820 -34.85 17.09 -11.46
CA ILE A 820 -35.67 16.77 -12.63
C ILE A 820 -34.84 15.93 -13.60
N HIS A 821 -35.39 14.80 -14.01
CA HIS A 821 -34.89 14.01 -15.13
C HIS A 821 -35.89 14.02 -16.27
N LYS A 822 -35.41 14.13 -17.51
CA LYS A 822 -36.22 14.08 -18.72
C LYS A 822 -35.64 13.02 -19.63
N THR A 823 -36.39 11.96 -19.92
CA THR A 823 -35.97 10.96 -20.91
C THR A 823 -35.88 11.59 -22.30
N GLU A 824 -35.12 10.97 -23.20
CA GLU A 824 -35.19 11.28 -24.61
C GLU A 824 -36.58 10.96 -25.19
N TRP A 825 -36.88 11.55 -26.35
CA TRP A 825 -38.00 11.10 -27.16
C TRP A 825 -37.68 9.74 -27.76
N ARG A 826 -38.56 8.76 -27.51
CA ARG A 826 -38.33 7.39 -27.97
C ARG A 826 -39.52 6.86 -28.76
N ARG A 827 -39.24 6.19 -29.88
CA ARG A 827 -40.23 5.46 -30.67
C ARG A 827 -40.34 4.02 -30.15
N PRO A 828 -41.52 3.38 -30.24
CA PRO A 828 -41.66 1.97 -29.88
C PRO A 828 -40.86 1.00 -30.74
N VAL A 829 -40.65 1.33 -32.01
CA VAL A 829 -39.85 0.56 -32.96
C VAL A 829 -39.23 1.51 -34.00
N MET A 830 -38.22 1.03 -34.70
CA MET A 830 -37.62 1.73 -35.82
C MET A 830 -38.63 1.90 -36.97
N PHE A 831 -38.71 3.09 -37.52
CA PHE A 831 -39.63 3.44 -38.61
C PHE A 831 -38.89 4.17 -39.72
N TYR A 832 -38.87 3.56 -40.90
CA TYR A 832 -38.29 4.11 -42.11
C TYR A 832 -39.42 4.59 -43.03
N PRO A 833 -39.74 5.89 -43.03
CA PRO A 833 -40.81 6.41 -43.86
C PRO A 833 -40.42 6.33 -45.34
N SER A 834 -41.37 5.94 -46.19
CA SER A 834 -41.19 5.96 -47.65
C SER A 834 -41.18 7.39 -48.20
N TYR A 835 -41.74 8.35 -47.46
CA TYR A 835 -41.78 9.77 -47.78
C TYR A 835 -41.71 10.64 -46.52
N LYS A 836 -41.13 11.84 -46.61
CA LYS A 836 -40.82 12.70 -45.43
C LYS A 836 -42.01 13.04 -44.52
N THR A 837 -43.24 12.99 -45.03
CA THR A 837 -44.47 13.31 -44.26
C THR A 837 -45.16 12.09 -43.66
N GLU A 838 -44.65 10.88 -43.91
CA GLU A 838 -45.24 9.65 -43.36
C GLU A 838 -45.05 9.61 -41.84
N LYS A 839 -46.11 9.24 -41.12
CA LYS A 839 -46.11 9.13 -39.67
C LYS A 839 -46.58 7.75 -39.22
N GLN A 840 -45.92 7.18 -38.22
CA GLN A 840 -46.36 5.96 -37.56
C GLN A 840 -46.96 6.30 -36.19
N LEU A 841 -48.30 6.39 -36.11
CA LEU A 841 -49.00 6.86 -34.92
C LEU A 841 -49.38 5.71 -33.97
N TRP A 842 -48.64 5.58 -32.87
CA TRP A 842 -48.84 4.58 -31.83
C TRP A 842 -49.89 5.02 -30.82
N GLY A 843 -50.72 4.07 -30.38
CA GLY A 843 -51.55 4.23 -29.18
C GLY A 843 -50.80 3.70 -27.98
N PHE A 844 -50.36 4.58 -27.09
CA PHE A 844 -49.73 4.21 -25.82
C PHE A 844 -50.81 3.79 -24.82
N LYS A 845 -50.65 2.63 -24.18
CA LYS A 845 -51.71 2.01 -23.36
C LYS A 845 -51.36 1.96 -21.90
N THR A 846 -50.17 1.48 -21.57
CA THR A 846 -49.78 1.27 -20.19
C THR A 846 -48.39 1.82 -19.95
N LEU A 847 -48.19 2.40 -18.77
CA LEU A 847 -46.88 2.68 -18.20
C LEU A 847 -46.74 1.83 -16.94
N SER A 848 -45.81 0.88 -16.94
CA SER A 848 -45.40 0.15 -15.74
C SER A 848 -44.16 0.80 -15.17
N ILE A 849 -44.14 1.00 -13.84
CA ILE A 849 -43.05 1.65 -13.12
C ILE A 849 -42.61 0.74 -11.97
N ASP A 850 -41.31 0.75 -11.68
CA ASP A 850 -40.69 0.18 -10.49
C ASP A 850 -39.89 1.27 -9.77
N ALA A 851 -40.31 1.69 -8.58
CA ALA A 851 -39.70 2.79 -7.83
C ALA A 851 -39.73 2.52 -6.32
N THR A 852 -38.74 3.04 -5.58
CA THR A 852 -38.71 3.04 -4.13
C THR A 852 -38.89 4.48 -3.65
N ILE A 853 -39.97 4.76 -2.92
CA ILE A 853 -40.34 6.11 -2.47
C ILE A 853 -40.49 6.08 -0.95
N PRO A 854 -39.43 6.46 -0.20
CA PRO A 854 -39.50 6.54 1.25
C PRO A 854 -40.54 7.56 1.74
N GLU A 855 -40.98 7.40 2.99
CA GLU A 855 -41.85 8.41 3.64
C GLU A 855 -41.19 9.80 3.57
N LYS A 856 -42.01 10.86 3.44
CA LYS A 856 -41.59 12.26 3.28
C LYS A 856 -40.89 12.62 1.96
N THR A 857 -40.87 11.71 0.97
CA THR A 857 -40.38 11.98 -0.40
C THR A 857 -41.52 11.83 -1.41
N CYS A 858 -41.33 12.36 -2.63
CA CYS A 858 -42.26 12.08 -3.73
C CYS A 858 -41.59 12.06 -5.10
N LEU A 859 -42.20 11.32 -6.04
CA LEU A 859 -41.87 11.33 -7.45
C LEU A 859 -43.10 11.74 -8.26
N LYS A 860 -42.98 12.82 -9.04
CA LYS A 860 -44.03 13.26 -9.96
C LYS A 860 -43.59 13.06 -11.39
N VAL A 861 -44.46 12.51 -12.22
CA VAL A 861 -44.15 12.29 -13.63
C VAL A 861 -45.13 13.01 -14.54
N VAL A 862 -44.60 13.56 -15.63
CA VAL A 862 -45.36 14.09 -16.76
C VAL A 862 -45.02 13.25 -17.98
N ILE A 863 -45.98 12.47 -18.47
CA ILE A 863 -45.84 11.64 -19.66
C ILE A 863 -46.29 12.47 -20.85
N GLN A 864 -45.43 12.62 -21.84
CA GLN A 864 -45.65 13.49 -23.00
C GLN A 864 -45.53 12.70 -24.28
N VAL A 865 -46.37 13.00 -25.26
CA VAL A 865 -46.32 12.42 -26.60
C VAL A 865 -46.07 13.49 -27.65
N SER A 866 -45.41 13.12 -28.75
CA SER A 866 -45.05 14.04 -29.83
C SER A 866 -45.08 13.35 -31.19
N ASP A 867 -45.32 14.15 -32.24
CA ASP A 867 -45.17 13.71 -33.63
C ASP A 867 -43.80 14.07 -34.22
N ASP A 868 -43.05 14.99 -33.63
CA ASP A 868 -41.87 15.64 -34.24
C ASP A 868 -40.66 15.80 -33.30
N GLU A 869 -40.76 15.38 -32.03
CA GLU A 869 -39.72 15.53 -30.99
C GLU A 869 -39.48 16.98 -30.51
N GLU A 870 -40.14 17.95 -31.12
CA GLU A 870 -39.99 19.38 -30.80
C GLU A 870 -41.19 19.88 -29.99
N SER A 871 -42.39 19.52 -30.42
CA SER A 871 -43.66 19.96 -29.84
C SER A 871 -44.33 18.86 -29.03
N VAL A 872 -44.84 19.22 -27.84
CA VAL A 872 -45.68 18.31 -27.04
C VAL A 872 -47.09 18.34 -27.62
N LYS A 873 -47.56 17.18 -28.09
CA LYS A 873 -48.88 17.01 -28.69
C LYS A 873 -49.97 16.80 -27.64
N ASP A 874 -49.66 16.04 -26.60
CA ASP A 874 -50.56 15.73 -25.48
C ASP A 874 -49.73 15.28 -24.27
N SER A 875 -50.30 15.39 -23.06
CA SER A 875 -49.62 15.00 -21.83
C SER A 875 -50.55 14.64 -20.68
N ILE A 876 -50.10 13.76 -19.79
CA ILE A 876 -50.75 13.43 -18.53
C ILE A 876 -49.74 13.52 -17.38
N GLU A 877 -50.17 14.08 -16.25
CA GLU A 877 -49.38 14.18 -15.02
C GLU A 877 -49.94 13.25 -13.95
N THR A 878 -49.05 12.61 -13.19
CA THR A 878 -49.42 11.75 -12.07
C THR A 878 -48.29 11.65 -11.05
N GLU A 879 -48.65 11.37 -9.80
CA GLU A 879 -47.69 11.13 -8.71
C GLU A 879 -47.53 9.62 -8.51
N LEU A 880 -46.29 9.17 -8.35
CA LEU A 880 -45.98 7.75 -8.29
C LEU A 880 -46.17 7.19 -6.87
N MET A 881 -46.66 5.95 -6.77
CA MET A 881 -46.68 5.19 -5.53
C MET A 881 -45.39 4.38 -5.34
N ASN A 882 -45.06 4.08 -4.08
CA ASN A 882 -43.95 3.20 -3.73
C ASN A 882 -44.19 1.77 -4.26
N GLY A 883 -43.15 1.16 -4.83
CA GLY A 883 -43.15 -0.19 -5.39
C GLY A 883 -43.54 -0.24 -6.87
N LYS A 884 -43.99 -1.42 -7.31
CA LYS A 884 -44.41 -1.65 -8.69
C LYS A 884 -45.85 -1.19 -8.91
N GLN A 885 -46.08 -0.43 -9.97
CA GLN A 885 -47.40 0.05 -10.35
C GLN A 885 -47.57 0.07 -11.87
N THR A 886 -48.82 0.04 -12.33
CA THR A 886 -49.18 0.20 -13.74
C THR A 886 -50.24 1.27 -13.87
N ILE A 887 -49.99 2.23 -14.74
CA ILE A 887 -50.86 3.38 -15.01
C ILE A 887 -51.42 3.24 -16.42
N ASP A 888 -52.74 3.40 -16.56
CA ASP A 888 -53.39 3.48 -17.87
C ASP A 888 -53.15 4.88 -18.46
N ILE A 889 -52.49 4.91 -19.61
CA ILE A 889 -52.16 6.13 -20.35
C ILE A 889 -52.87 6.17 -21.70
N SER A 890 -53.90 5.34 -21.90
CA SER A 890 -54.69 5.24 -23.14
C SER A 890 -55.44 6.51 -23.52
N VAL A 891 -55.56 7.46 -22.59
CA VAL A 891 -56.16 8.78 -22.83
C VAL A 891 -55.30 9.67 -23.73
N LEU A 892 -53.99 9.41 -23.80
CA LEU A 892 -53.05 10.18 -24.62
C LEU A 892 -53.39 10.04 -26.11
N LEU A 893 -53.31 11.15 -26.84
CA LEU A 893 -53.42 11.15 -28.30
C LEU A 893 -52.37 10.23 -28.93
N LYS A 894 -52.75 9.55 -30.03
CA LYS A 894 -51.80 8.73 -30.79
C LYS A 894 -50.68 9.61 -31.35
N ALA A 895 -49.43 9.14 -31.23
CA ALA A 895 -48.26 9.91 -31.63
C ALA A 895 -47.11 9.02 -32.07
N GLN A 896 -46.04 9.62 -32.60
CA GLN A 896 -44.84 8.88 -33.03
C GLN A 896 -43.87 8.59 -31.88
N PHE A 897 -43.79 9.50 -30.92
CA PHE A 897 -42.81 9.48 -29.84
C PHE A 897 -43.48 9.66 -28.48
N ILE A 898 -42.79 9.17 -27.46
CA ILE A 898 -43.13 9.37 -26.05
C ILE A 898 -41.87 9.72 -25.26
N ARG A 899 -42.02 10.55 -24.24
CA ARG A 899 -41.00 10.82 -23.21
C ARG A 899 -41.64 10.98 -21.84
N ILE A 900 -40.85 10.86 -20.79
CA ILE A 900 -41.27 11.04 -19.41
C ILE A 900 -40.38 12.11 -18.76
N VAL A 901 -41.00 13.12 -18.16
CA VAL A 901 -40.33 14.09 -17.29
C VAL A 901 -40.64 13.69 -15.85
N THR A 902 -39.60 13.42 -15.06
CA THR A 902 -39.71 12.96 -13.67
C THR A 902 -39.12 14.01 -12.74
N GLU A 903 -39.90 14.46 -11.77
CA GLU A 903 -39.45 15.32 -10.67
C GLU A 903 -39.21 14.47 -9.42
N PHE A 904 -38.00 14.57 -8.88
CA PHE A 904 -37.55 13.95 -7.64
C PHE A 904 -37.61 14.97 -6.51
N ASN A 905 -38.30 14.64 -5.43
CA ASN A 905 -38.33 15.45 -4.21
C ASN A 905 -37.83 14.63 -3.02
N SER A 906 -36.59 14.90 -2.62
CA SER A 906 -35.93 14.28 -1.47
C SER A 906 -36.19 15.07 -0.17
N SER A 907 -35.84 14.49 0.97
CA SER A 907 -35.99 15.13 2.29
C SER A 907 -34.73 14.97 3.12
N VAL A 908 -34.26 16.04 3.75
CA VAL A 908 -33.11 16.05 4.67
C VAL A 908 -33.58 16.64 6.00
N THR A 909 -33.61 15.84 7.05
CA THR A 909 -34.18 16.22 8.36
C THR A 909 -33.28 15.79 9.53
N PRO A 910 -33.59 16.20 10.78
CA PRO A 910 -32.90 15.70 11.98
C PRO A 910 -33.05 14.19 12.22
N GLU A 911 -34.04 13.55 11.61
CA GLU A 911 -34.25 12.10 11.70
C GLU A 911 -33.45 11.32 10.65
N GLY A 912 -33.15 11.92 9.49
CA GLY A 912 -32.51 11.23 8.37
C GLY A 912 -32.56 11.99 7.06
N THR A 913 -31.78 11.52 6.10
CA THR A 913 -31.93 11.84 4.68
C THR A 913 -32.69 10.72 3.98
N TYR A 914 -33.75 11.09 3.25
CA TYR A 914 -34.65 10.20 2.54
C TYR A 914 -34.69 10.60 1.07
N THR A 915 -34.47 9.64 0.18
CA THR A 915 -34.23 9.88 -1.24
C THR A 915 -35.02 8.87 -2.07
N PRO A 916 -35.87 9.32 -3.01
CA PRO A 916 -36.62 8.42 -3.86
C PRO A 916 -35.73 7.84 -4.97
N GLU A 917 -36.02 6.61 -5.36
CA GLU A 917 -35.28 5.82 -6.35
C GLU A 917 -36.23 5.35 -7.45
N LEU A 918 -35.80 5.50 -8.70
CA LEU A 918 -36.50 5.05 -9.90
C LEU A 918 -35.68 3.95 -10.56
N HIS A 919 -36.26 2.76 -10.68
CA HIS A 919 -35.57 1.58 -11.20
C HIS A 919 -35.94 1.27 -12.65
N GLU A 920 -37.20 1.52 -13.06
CA GLU A 920 -37.67 1.13 -14.39
C GLU A 920 -38.90 1.93 -14.84
N TYR A 921 -38.93 2.28 -16.13
CA TYR A 921 -40.15 2.60 -16.88
C TYR A 921 -40.33 1.60 -18.01
N LYS A 922 -41.55 1.09 -18.16
CA LYS A 922 -41.93 0.17 -19.25
C LYS A 922 -43.26 0.58 -19.87
N ILE A 923 -43.23 1.00 -21.14
CA ILE A 923 -44.41 1.48 -21.88
C ILE A 923 -44.90 0.41 -22.85
N GLY A 924 -46.19 0.08 -22.78
CA GLY A 924 -46.88 -0.72 -23.79
C GLY A 924 -47.49 0.16 -24.88
N ALA A 925 -47.17 -0.11 -26.15
CA ALA A 925 -47.65 0.65 -27.30
C ALA A 925 -48.28 -0.27 -28.36
N LEU A 926 -49.33 0.22 -29.02
CA LEU A 926 -50.09 -0.51 -30.02
C LEU A 926 -50.20 0.25 -31.35
N LEU A 927 -49.97 -0.44 -32.46
CA LEU A 927 -50.24 0.01 -33.82
C LEU A 927 -51.05 -1.05 -34.56
N GLY A 928 -52.38 -0.90 -34.60
CA GLY A 928 -53.26 -1.93 -35.15
C GLY A 928 -53.19 -3.21 -34.31
N GLN A 929 -52.67 -4.30 -34.90
CA GLN A 929 -52.39 -5.56 -34.19
C GLN A 929 -50.94 -5.67 -33.69
N VAL A 930 -50.06 -4.74 -34.06
CA VAL A 930 -48.65 -4.75 -33.64
C VAL A 930 -48.54 -4.20 -32.23
N ILE A 931 -47.95 -4.97 -31.33
CA ILE A 931 -47.62 -4.57 -29.96
C ILE A 931 -46.12 -4.36 -29.87
N SER A 932 -45.69 -3.26 -29.26
CA SER A 932 -44.30 -3.02 -28.92
C SER A 932 -44.17 -2.53 -27.48
N CYS A 933 -42.95 -2.59 -26.96
CA CYS A 933 -42.62 -2.15 -25.62
C CYS A 933 -41.36 -1.29 -25.61
N ILE A 934 -41.41 -0.19 -24.87
CA ILE A 934 -40.25 0.67 -24.61
C ILE A 934 -39.85 0.50 -23.15
N THR A 935 -38.55 0.33 -22.88
CA THR A 935 -38.04 0.21 -21.50
C THR A 935 -36.91 1.19 -21.25
N TRP A 936 -36.99 1.97 -20.17
CA TRP A 936 -35.84 2.63 -19.57
C TRP A 936 -35.57 1.93 -18.24
N GLY A 937 -34.37 1.38 -18.07
CA GLY A 937 -34.05 0.67 -16.82
C GLY A 937 -32.58 0.53 -16.55
N THR A 938 -31.73 1.11 -17.38
CA THR A 938 -30.26 1.06 -17.26
C THR A 938 -29.69 2.47 -17.24
N ARG A 939 -28.49 2.66 -16.67
CA ARG A 939 -27.80 3.96 -16.69
C ARG A 939 -27.68 4.53 -18.10
N ALA A 940 -27.32 3.68 -19.07
CA ALA A 940 -27.26 4.06 -20.49
C ALA A 940 -28.61 4.59 -21.03
N ASP A 941 -29.75 4.08 -20.56
CA ASP A 941 -31.06 4.60 -20.94
C ASP A 941 -31.30 5.99 -20.35
N TRP A 942 -31.02 6.15 -19.06
CA TRP A 942 -31.24 7.40 -18.34
C TRP A 942 -30.32 8.53 -18.84
N GLU A 943 -29.06 8.21 -19.17
CA GLU A 943 -28.07 9.16 -19.69
C GLU A 943 -28.32 9.59 -21.15
N ASN A 944 -29.23 8.94 -21.88
CA ASN A 944 -29.71 9.47 -23.17
C ASN A 944 -30.65 10.68 -22.99
N GLY A 945 -31.19 10.87 -21.78
CA GLY A 945 -32.00 12.02 -21.40
C GLY A 945 -31.17 13.15 -20.75
N ASP A 946 -31.88 14.14 -20.19
CA ASP A 946 -31.32 15.29 -19.51
C ASP A 946 -31.63 15.27 -18.01
N SER A 947 -30.67 15.65 -17.16
CA SER A 947 -30.84 15.76 -15.70
C SER A 947 -30.49 17.17 -15.22
N ASN A 948 -31.23 17.67 -14.22
CA ASN A 948 -30.94 18.95 -13.56
C ASN A 948 -31.33 18.91 -12.08
N GLY A 949 -30.58 19.59 -11.22
CA GLY A 949 -30.81 19.63 -9.78
C GLY A 949 -30.45 18.32 -9.07
N ALA A 950 -31.10 18.04 -7.94
CA ALA A 950 -30.81 16.94 -7.02
C ALA A 950 -31.23 15.55 -7.54
N VAL A 951 -30.67 15.10 -8.66
CA VAL A 951 -30.92 13.80 -9.28
C VAL A 951 -29.66 13.24 -9.94
N GLY A 952 -29.43 11.93 -9.83
CA GLY A 952 -28.29 11.27 -10.45
C GLY A 952 -28.16 9.79 -10.05
N PHE A 953 -26.93 9.28 -10.07
CA PHE A 953 -26.62 7.89 -9.75
C PHE A 953 -25.80 7.76 -8.47
N GLU A 954 -26.00 6.65 -7.77
CA GLU A 954 -25.08 6.23 -6.71
C GLU A 954 -23.91 5.48 -7.31
N PRO A 955 -22.65 5.76 -6.90
CA PRO A 955 -21.50 5.01 -7.35
C PRO A 955 -21.62 3.54 -6.94
N LEU A 956 -21.49 2.62 -7.90
CA LEU A 956 -21.46 1.19 -7.59
C LEU A 956 -20.30 0.83 -6.67
N ASN A 957 -20.55 -0.16 -5.81
CA ASN A 957 -19.53 -0.84 -5.02
C ASN A 957 -18.69 0.08 -4.14
N ARG A 958 -19.11 1.32 -3.87
CA ARG A 958 -18.35 2.29 -3.06
C ARG A 958 -17.98 1.71 -1.70
N THR A 959 -18.94 1.09 -1.02
CA THR A 959 -18.76 0.43 0.30
C THR A 959 -18.53 -1.07 0.20
N LYS A 960 -18.26 -1.62 -1.00
CA LYS A 960 -18.04 -3.06 -1.17
C LYS A 960 -16.60 -3.40 -0.80
N VAL A 961 -16.41 -4.49 -0.05
CA VAL A 961 -15.11 -5.15 0.10
C VAL A 961 -15.07 -6.33 -0.85
N PHE A 962 -13.95 -6.52 -1.55
CA PHE A 962 -13.77 -7.64 -2.49
C PHE A 962 -12.80 -8.66 -1.88
N ASP A 963 -13.36 -9.75 -1.33
CA ASP A 963 -12.59 -10.74 -0.57
C ASP A 963 -11.62 -11.56 -1.43
N GLU A 964 -11.86 -11.64 -2.74
CA GLU A 964 -11.05 -12.38 -3.71
C GLU A 964 -9.66 -11.77 -3.97
N TYR A 965 -9.41 -10.54 -3.51
CA TYR A 965 -8.11 -9.89 -3.62
C TYR A 965 -7.39 -9.86 -2.26
N THR A 966 -6.10 -10.16 -2.26
CA THR A 966 -5.22 -10.08 -1.08
C THR A 966 -4.44 -8.77 -1.07
N ASP A 967 -4.32 -8.14 0.10
CA ASP A 967 -3.44 -6.99 0.32
C ASP A 967 -2.10 -7.54 0.85
N VAL A 968 -1.04 -7.48 0.04
CA VAL A 968 0.23 -8.21 0.30
C VAL A 968 0.94 -7.72 1.57
N ILE A 969 0.68 -6.49 2.01
CA ILE A 969 1.33 -5.88 3.19
C ILE A 969 0.50 -6.09 4.47
N HIS A 970 -0.81 -6.35 4.33
CA HIS A 970 -1.68 -6.68 5.46
C HIS A 970 -2.18 -8.11 5.27
N GLY A 971 -1.37 -9.05 5.73
CA GLY A 971 -1.68 -10.48 5.79
C GLY A 971 -3.10 -10.77 6.25
#